data_AF-M0JVV8-F1
#
_entry.id   AF-M0JVV8-F1
#
_cell.length_a   1.000
_cell.length_b   1.000
_cell.length_c   1.000
_cell.angle_alpha   90.00
_cell.angle_beta   90.00
_cell.angle_gamma   90.00
#
_symmetry.space_group_name_H-M   'P 1'
#
loop_
_entity.id
_entity.type
_entity.pdbx_description
1 polymer ?
#
loop_
_entity_poly.entity_id
_entity_poly.type
_entity_poly.pdbx_seq_one_letter_code
_entity_poly.pdbx_strand_id
1 'polypeptide(L)'
;MPEQNNLPVPVEETRQYIRVTPTDEPIDPDTATAQFERLHTLKSRNTDTALLSRFTNSPPTIDIYLVAPPEDTQTIQYYVGVDAEDLHQPLERILRSLFPDSYEFRTVQWAPTLLPAQPATGVEFDGRPDRRKDWQTRLTPLQGFQNESKHVRTPLASVVEAMAATEGPALLQILVRPRADWSTDRDLHRRELEEGRKSWLGQLIATLITTPEPTHTDTPVPVEDRARLDELADRNPRHSFEVNIRAILSNSTDQHVADDLATAFAEVSHTTYELSGTVYTDTDAEDLRTRICDRTFQPADYDRLKNSLPLTTPTSPGIVVDASELGSLCLLDGSALTTAARRALATTPGERRMLPPPPASHLNPFRDDGLPLGRPLSQDGTAQENPVTLPPSLQSLHVAWFGKTGSGKSTSLTNGIVANHAATDGADIVFLPKGGGMATEYMRAHYATYGSLDSVLYFDCAALLPALSFFDIRKDLAAGVSRTTAVEDKADHYLELLVGIMGRDRFEQAVRSPDIIRYLVKALFDPVNGDDAFQHRALHAAAQEMHDRQSAPAVADEDLERLLAGVVANSARSFDEIMQGVANRIEKIPVDRRLARLFNHVPEGDGPHFDFGDFLDEDVVIIVDTGRIRTDTQRVMTLVLLSNLWSALRRRAQSTPSTESYKLVNVYLEEAASVATSNILQDLLSQSRGFGVGITLAMQFPDQLRRIDDAVYRELLNNVSTYVTGNVPTDDRLADRFTTADMSEQEMSDQLKWLPRGEWLVQLPAPFDHPEPRPFQVRSLPLPAGDPDGPGQPIPTDEMEPLIADVTARTRSEAGLTLASPSTPGETDDGSDPAGESRPMRVDSALPQTRRLPETVSYDRESHALHCQDCGNRYDPSIDGMRRAIACCGAIADIDPDDVPICTLNLKRSAEERANSEWSTTQLCFLQAVYNAQQLRYDPLEYDLLSDSMLRLQEYVGIESDAVQDLCDADVLRHDTDRPHRLYSVTPAGRDAIGESYRRGVDYGHECGDLEESSEHVLAVEAARLYLEHEYAADTESPVTQVIPYYEIQDGSLPAATFMGTDEDAVEEVSESYSLHRLDLVGLDAEGEIRITVEAERVNNDHRRAVPADFDKMAACDPDEAIWVAMSHDAAHEILAALNDPLEGEPRVEKTYSESTPASSFTIDEPGFSDIITVNQLLDRTDRLDPRDLQG
;
A
#
# COMPACT_ATOMS: atom_id res chain seq x y z
N MET A 1 13.97 -29.73 -12.08
CA MET A 1 15.37 -30.21 -11.97
C MET A 1 15.48 -30.99 -10.68
N PRO A 2 16.23 -32.12 -10.62
CA PRO A 2 16.25 -32.95 -9.43
C PRO A 2 17.12 -32.33 -8.35
N GLU A 3 16.60 -32.36 -7.13
CA GLU A 3 17.26 -32.03 -5.86
C GLU A 3 18.66 -32.66 -5.79
N GLN A 4 19.71 -31.83 -5.79
CA GLN A 4 21.05 -32.27 -5.45
C GLN A 4 21.28 -32.10 -3.95
N ASN A 5 21.20 -33.24 -3.25
CA ASN A 5 21.95 -33.63 -2.05
C ASN A 5 22.55 -32.49 -1.18
N ASN A 6 21.73 -31.91 -0.31
CA ASN A 6 22.21 -31.46 1.00
C ASN A 6 22.24 -32.69 1.94
N LEU A 7 23.30 -33.48 1.86
CA LEU A 7 23.60 -34.44 2.93
C LEU A 7 23.94 -33.65 4.20
N PRO A 8 23.32 -33.94 5.36
CA PRO A 8 23.68 -33.28 6.61
C PRO A 8 25.11 -33.66 6.98
N VAL A 9 25.96 -32.66 7.20
CA VAL A 9 27.28 -32.82 7.81
C VAL A 9 27.09 -33.57 9.15
N PRO A 10 27.94 -34.57 9.48
CA PRO A 10 27.83 -35.27 10.75
C PRO A 10 27.86 -34.27 11.92
N VAL A 11 26.85 -34.32 12.79
CA VAL A 11 26.66 -33.44 13.96
C VAL A 11 27.85 -33.46 14.95
N GLU A 12 28.78 -34.41 14.79
CA GLU A 12 29.92 -34.62 15.69
C GLU A 12 31.04 -33.56 15.59
N GLU A 13 31.12 -32.75 14.50
CA GLU A 13 32.17 -31.72 14.35
C GLU A 13 31.71 -30.27 14.61
N THR A 14 30.40 -30.00 14.65
CA THR A 14 29.85 -28.65 14.83
C THR A 14 29.71 -28.26 16.30
N ARG A 15 29.88 -26.97 16.63
CA ARG A 15 29.70 -26.42 17.98
C ARG A 15 28.66 -25.30 18.00
N GLN A 16 28.14 -25.03 19.19
CA GLN A 16 27.20 -23.92 19.42
C GLN A 16 27.90 -22.57 19.39
N TYR A 17 27.49 -21.73 18.44
CA TYR A 17 27.89 -20.33 18.30
C TYR A 17 26.69 -19.41 18.38
N ILE A 18 26.91 -18.19 18.86
CA ILE A 18 25.95 -17.09 18.82
C ILE A 18 26.27 -16.29 17.57
N ARG A 19 25.39 -16.35 16.58
CA ARG A 19 25.43 -15.44 15.42
C ARG A 19 24.89 -14.09 15.85
N VAL A 20 25.67 -13.03 15.69
CA VAL A 20 25.26 -11.66 15.99
C VAL A 20 25.06 -10.90 14.67
N THR A 21 23.88 -10.32 14.48
CA THR A 21 23.58 -9.47 13.31
C THR A 21 23.48 -8.02 13.78
N PRO A 22 24.42 -7.14 13.35
CA PRO A 22 24.42 -5.74 13.75
C PRO A 22 23.25 -4.94 13.15
N THR A 23 22.85 -3.89 13.88
CA THR A 23 21.99 -2.80 13.40
C THR A 23 22.77 -1.50 13.29
N ASP A 24 22.13 -0.40 12.92
CA ASP A 24 22.73 0.94 12.88
C ASP A 24 22.90 1.61 14.25
N GLU A 25 22.51 0.95 15.34
CA GLU A 25 22.68 1.46 16.70
C GLU A 25 24.16 1.35 17.16
N PRO A 26 24.76 2.44 17.69
CA PRO A 26 26.15 2.44 18.12
C PRO A 26 26.37 1.65 19.41
N ILE A 27 27.55 1.07 19.57
CA ILE A 27 27.95 0.35 20.80
C ILE A 27 28.49 1.35 21.83
N ASP A 28 28.04 1.30 23.08
CA ASP A 28 28.59 2.15 24.16
C ASP A 28 29.93 1.60 24.69
N PRO A 29 31.07 2.35 24.59
CA PRO A 29 32.38 1.88 25.02
C PRO A 29 32.51 1.61 26.51
N ASP A 30 31.81 2.39 27.33
CA ASP A 30 31.87 2.24 28.79
C ASP A 30 31.17 0.94 29.21
N THR A 31 29.99 0.66 28.62
CA THR A 31 29.28 -0.61 28.77
C THR A 31 30.12 -1.79 28.25
N ALA A 32 30.75 -1.66 27.08
CA ALA A 32 31.61 -2.70 26.53
C ALA A 32 32.78 -3.03 27.47
N THR A 33 33.47 -2.01 27.99
CA THR A 33 34.57 -2.17 28.95
C THR A 33 34.11 -2.91 30.20
N ALA A 34 32.99 -2.49 30.80
CA ALA A 34 32.43 -3.12 31.99
C ALA A 34 32.00 -4.58 31.75
N GLN A 35 31.42 -4.89 30.58
CA GLN A 35 31.07 -6.27 30.23
C GLN A 35 32.29 -7.14 29.95
N PHE A 36 33.36 -6.60 29.37
CA PHE A 36 34.64 -7.32 29.24
C PHE A 36 35.29 -7.58 30.59
N GLU A 37 35.25 -6.66 31.56
CA GLU A 37 35.71 -6.95 32.92
C GLU A 37 34.90 -8.09 33.57
N ARG A 38 33.58 -8.14 33.35
CA ARG A 38 32.75 -9.29 33.73
C ARG A 38 33.15 -10.57 33.01
N LEU A 39 33.43 -10.50 31.71
CA LEU A 39 33.88 -11.63 30.90
C LEU A 39 35.19 -12.22 31.43
N HIS A 40 36.12 -11.38 31.89
CA HIS A 40 37.38 -11.80 32.51
C HIS A 40 37.17 -12.69 33.75
N THR A 41 36.04 -12.50 34.46
CA THR A 41 35.71 -13.27 35.67
C THR A 41 34.99 -14.60 35.40
N LEU A 42 34.66 -14.93 34.15
CA LEU A 42 34.00 -16.20 33.79
C LEU A 42 34.87 -17.41 34.17
N LYS A 43 34.26 -18.38 34.85
CA LYS A 43 34.89 -19.66 35.22
C LYS A 43 33.91 -20.81 35.00
N SER A 44 34.35 -21.86 34.31
CA SER A 44 33.54 -23.08 34.11
C SER A 44 33.32 -23.81 35.42
N ARG A 45 32.09 -24.31 35.64
CA ARG A 45 31.71 -25.05 36.85
C ARG A 45 32.30 -26.45 36.90
N ASN A 46 32.61 -27.04 35.74
CA ASN A 46 33.19 -28.38 35.63
C ASN A 46 34.63 -28.46 36.14
N THR A 47 35.29 -27.31 36.30
CA THR A 47 36.67 -27.22 36.75
C THR A 47 36.85 -27.56 38.24
N ASP A 48 35.79 -27.46 39.06
CA ASP A 48 35.87 -27.52 40.52
C ASP A 48 35.68 -28.92 41.15
N THR A 49 35.35 -29.96 40.37
CA THR A 49 34.99 -31.29 40.92
C THR A 49 36.10 -32.35 40.91
N ALA A 50 37.26 -32.10 40.30
CA ALA A 50 38.36 -33.07 40.25
C ALA A 50 39.64 -32.52 40.92
N LEU A 51 40.17 -33.22 41.93
CA LEU A 51 41.45 -32.89 42.59
C LEU A 51 42.65 -32.81 41.61
N LEU A 52 42.52 -33.34 40.40
CA LEU A 52 43.50 -33.34 39.31
C LEU A 52 43.40 -32.14 38.35
N SER A 53 42.27 -31.42 38.28
CA SER A 53 42.11 -30.28 37.34
C SER A 53 42.93 -29.05 37.74
N ARG A 54 43.30 -28.91 39.02
CA ARG A 54 44.12 -27.79 39.53
C ARG A 54 45.49 -27.61 38.86
N PHE A 55 45.98 -28.60 38.10
CA PHE A 55 47.24 -28.53 37.38
C PHE A 55 47.09 -28.19 35.88
N THR A 56 45.85 -28.12 35.35
CA THR A 56 45.57 -27.94 33.91
C THR A 56 44.54 -26.84 33.62
N ASN A 57 44.28 -25.93 34.57
CA ASN A 57 43.29 -24.86 34.41
C ASN A 57 43.74 -23.81 33.38
N SER A 58 43.58 -24.10 32.10
CA SER A 58 43.56 -23.07 31.07
C SER A 58 42.27 -22.25 31.23
N PRO A 59 42.35 -20.91 31.23
CA PRO A 59 41.16 -20.07 31.28
C PRO A 59 40.29 -20.30 30.02
N PRO A 60 38.96 -20.06 30.11
CA PRO A 60 38.06 -20.27 28.98
C PRO A 60 38.49 -19.42 27.80
N THR A 61 38.43 -20.01 26.61
CA THR A 61 38.82 -19.38 25.35
C THR A 61 37.55 -19.01 24.58
N ILE A 62 37.43 -17.73 24.27
CA ILE A 62 36.32 -17.19 23.48
C ILE A 62 36.81 -17.13 22.04
N ASP A 63 36.01 -17.67 21.13
CA ASP A 63 36.27 -17.58 19.70
C ASP A 63 35.30 -16.59 19.09
N ILE A 64 35.83 -15.75 18.21
CA ILE A 64 35.07 -14.81 17.42
C ILE A 64 35.43 -15.04 15.97
N TYR A 65 34.42 -15.18 15.11
CA TYR A 65 34.62 -15.40 13.68
C TYR A 65 33.88 -14.37 12.84
N LEU A 66 34.51 -13.93 11.76
CA LEU A 66 33.83 -13.37 10.59
C LEU A 66 34.00 -14.37 9.46
N VAL A 67 32.90 -14.77 8.83
CA VAL A 67 32.90 -15.84 7.82
C VAL A 67 32.20 -15.34 6.57
N ALA A 68 32.92 -15.25 5.46
CA ALA A 68 32.35 -15.12 4.13
C ALA A 68 32.12 -16.55 3.56
N PRO A 69 30.86 -17.01 3.47
CA PRO A 69 30.53 -18.36 3.04
C PRO A 69 30.72 -18.55 1.51
N PRO A 70 30.61 -19.79 0.98
CA PRO A 70 30.65 -20.07 -0.45
C PRO A 70 29.59 -19.32 -1.28
N GLU A 71 29.82 -19.25 -2.60
CA GLU A 71 29.15 -18.39 -3.61
C GLU A 71 27.63 -18.23 -3.46
N ASP A 72 26.89 -19.25 -3.02
CA ASP A 72 25.42 -19.23 -2.98
C ASP A 72 24.80 -18.26 -1.96
N THR A 73 25.57 -17.71 -1.01
CA THR A 73 25.01 -16.80 0.02
C THR A 73 25.75 -15.48 0.22
N GLN A 74 27.08 -15.43 -0.02
CA GLN A 74 28.02 -14.28 0.15
C GLN A 74 27.75 -13.30 1.32
N THR A 75 26.95 -13.68 2.31
CA THR A 75 26.60 -12.84 3.45
C THR A 75 27.58 -13.17 4.56
N ILE A 76 28.39 -12.20 4.95
CA ILE A 76 29.36 -12.32 6.04
C ILE A 76 28.60 -12.59 7.34
N GLN A 77 29.03 -13.63 8.07
CA GLN A 77 28.44 -14.05 9.33
C GLN A 77 29.39 -13.74 10.48
N TYR A 78 28.87 -13.08 11.51
CA TYR A 78 29.61 -12.73 12.72
C TYR A 78 29.22 -13.69 13.86
N TYR A 79 30.16 -14.51 14.31
CA TYR A 79 29.94 -15.56 15.31
C TYR A 79 30.77 -15.32 16.56
N VAL A 80 30.17 -15.59 17.73
CA VAL A 80 30.84 -15.58 19.03
C VAL A 80 30.56 -16.88 19.76
N GLY A 81 31.59 -17.53 20.30
CA GLY A 81 31.47 -18.80 21.00
C GLY A 81 32.52 -18.95 22.10
N VAL A 82 32.42 -20.04 22.86
CA VAL A 82 33.34 -20.37 23.96
C VAL A 82 33.67 -21.85 23.93
N ASP A 83 34.89 -22.23 24.31
CA ASP A 83 35.32 -23.65 24.39
C ASP A 83 34.48 -24.49 25.36
N ALA A 84 34.08 -23.92 26.50
CA ALA A 84 33.30 -24.60 27.52
C ALA A 84 31.80 -24.45 27.27
N GLU A 85 31.11 -25.55 26.93
CA GLU A 85 29.66 -25.57 26.66
C GLU A 85 28.82 -25.01 27.81
N ASP A 86 29.23 -25.22 29.08
CA ASP A 86 28.52 -24.71 30.26
C ASP A 86 28.56 -23.17 30.37
N LEU A 87 29.43 -22.51 29.60
CA LEU A 87 29.57 -21.06 29.54
C LEU A 87 28.82 -20.40 28.38
N HIS A 88 28.15 -21.16 27.50
CA HIS A 88 27.42 -20.58 26.35
C HIS A 88 26.32 -19.60 26.78
N GLN A 89 25.44 -20.00 27.71
CA GLN A 89 24.39 -19.09 28.24
C GLN A 89 24.94 -17.91 29.06
N PRO A 90 25.96 -18.08 29.94
CA PRO A 90 26.65 -16.95 30.56
C PRO A 90 27.26 -15.96 29.56
N LEU A 91 27.88 -16.46 28.49
CA LEU A 91 28.44 -15.65 27.41
C LEU A 91 27.34 -14.85 26.72
N GLU A 92 26.25 -15.51 26.29
CA GLU A 92 25.11 -14.84 25.65
C GLU A 92 24.55 -13.70 26.51
N ARG A 93 24.39 -13.91 27.82
CA ARG A 93 23.94 -12.86 28.75
C ARG A 93 24.88 -11.66 28.82
N ILE A 94 26.19 -11.90 28.77
CA ILE A 94 27.19 -10.81 28.74
C ILE A 94 27.12 -10.08 27.40
N LEU A 95 27.02 -10.80 26.28
CA LEU A 95 26.90 -10.22 24.95
C LEU A 95 25.62 -9.37 24.81
N ARG A 96 24.48 -9.82 25.37
CA ARG A 96 23.23 -9.05 25.40
C ARG A 96 23.33 -7.75 26.20
N SER A 97 24.22 -7.70 27.20
CA SER A 97 24.48 -6.46 27.93
C SER A 97 25.56 -5.61 27.26
N LEU A 98 26.31 -6.18 26.32
CA LEU A 98 27.41 -5.52 25.62
C LEU A 98 26.92 -4.84 24.34
N PHE A 99 26.11 -5.54 23.56
CA PHE A 99 25.54 -5.03 22.31
C PHE A 99 24.20 -4.32 22.56
N PRO A 100 23.81 -3.37 21.70
CA PRO A 100 22.50 -2.75 21.77
C PRO A 100 21.34 -3.75 21.65
N ASP A 101 20.20 -3.43 22.25
CA ASP A 101 19.00 -4.27 22.20
C ASP A 101 18.38 -4.38 20.79
N SER A 102 18.81 -3.56 19.83
CA SER A 102 18.40 -3.76 18.44
C SER A 102 19.13 -4.91 17.75
N TYR A 103 20.28 -5.38 18.26
CA TYR A 103 21.08 -6.44 17.62
C TYR A 103 20.41 -7.81 17.77
N GLU A 104 20.34 -8.56 16.68
CA GLU A 104 19.71 -9.88 16.65
C GLU A 104 20.72 -10.98 16.91
N PHE A 105 20.43 -11.90 17.85
CA PHE A 105 21.25 -13.06 18.10
C PHE A 105 20.53 -14.35 17.71
N ARG A 106 21.26 -15.28 17.11
CA ARG A 106 20.77 -16.64 16.83
C ARG A 106 21.79 -17.68 17.22
N THR A 107 21.39 -18.63 18.06
CA THR A 107 22.22 -19.81 18.32
C THR A 107 22.24 -20.70 17.09
N VAL A 108 23.44 -21.02 16.60
CA VAL A 108 23.64 -21.88 15.43
C VAL A 108 24.66 -22.99 15.74
N GLN A 109 24.58 -24.08 14.99
CA GLN A 109 25.64 -25.09 14.95
C GLN A 109 26.56 -24.79 13.77
N TRP A 110 27.84 -24.57 14.04
CA TRP A 110 28.81 -24.19 13.02
C TRP A 110 30.22 -24.72 13.34
N ALA A 111 31.06 -24.88 12.31
CA ALA A 111 32.46 -25.27 12.45
C ALA A 111 33.34 -24.62 11.37
N PRO A 112 34.61 -24.24 11.69
CA PRO A 112 35.57 -23.77 10.70
C PRO A 112 35.89 -24.78 9.59
N THR A 113 35.68 -26.09 9.84
CA THR A 113 35.91 -27.17 8.87
C THR A 113 34.96 -27.12 7.67
N LEU A 114 33.86 -26.35 7.75
CA LEU A 114 32.91 -26.13 6.66
C LEU A 114 33.49 -25.31 5.50
N LEU A 115 34.62 -24.63 5.69
CA LEU A 115 35.33 -23.91 4.63
C LEU A 115 36.28 -24.84 3.85
N PRO A 116 36.57 -24.52 2.56
CA PRO A 116 37.45 -25.32 1.71
C PRO A 116 38.79 -25.69 2.36
N ALA A 117 39.26 -26.91 2.09
CA ALA A 117 40.41 -27.51 2.75
C ALA A 117 41.76 -26.82 2.46
N GLN A 118 41.86 -26.11 1.32
CA GLN A 118 43.11 -25.50 0.84
C GLN A 118 42.92 -23.99 0.69
N PRO A 119 43.39 -23.17 1.65
CA PRO A 119 43.41 -21.72 1.48
C PRO A 119 44.52 -21.32 0.50
N ALA A 120 44.28 -20.31 -0.33
CA ALA A 120 45.31 -19.74 -1.19
C ALA A 120 46.27 -18.84 -0.40
N THR A 121 45.71 -18.06 0.52
CA THR A 121 46.45 -17.06 1.30
C THR A 121 45.95 -17.05 2.76
N GLY A 122 46.85 -16.72 3.69
CA GLY A 122 46.54 -16.54 5.12
C GLY A 122 47.16 -15.25 5.67
N VAL A 123 46.57 -14.70 6.73
CA VAL A 123 47.09 -13.49 7.41
C VAL A 123 47.16 -13.78 8.91
N GLU A 124 48.29 -13.55 9.56
CA GLU A 124 48.42 -13.61 11.02
C GLU A 124 48.90 -12.27 11.56
N PHE A 125 48.29 -11.80 12.65
CA PHE A 125 48.65 -10.51 13.25
C PHE A 125 49.52 -10.71 14.49
N ASP A 126 50.58 -9.93 14.58
CA ASP A 126 51.52 -9.92 15.70
C ASP A 126 51.50 -8.56 16.41
N GLY A 127 51.68 -8.59 17.73
CA GLY A 127 52.03 -7.41 18.51
C GLY A 127 53.52 -7.09 18.35
N ARG A 128 53.83 -5.81 18.13
CA ARG A 128 55.18 -5.28 17.88
C ARG A 128 55.50 -4.11 18.80
N PRO A 129 56.04 -4.35 20.00
CA PRO A 129 56.48 -3.29 20.87
C PRO A 129 57.87 -2.76 20.50
N ASP A 130 58.13 -1.46 20.70
CA ASP A 130 59.45 -0.83 20.48
C ASP A 130 60.54 -1.46 21.35
N ARG A 131 60.22 -1.68 22.64
CA ARG A 131 61.05 -2.36 23.63
C ARG A 131 60.33 -3.59 24.13
N ARG A 132 61.07 -4.59 24.62
CA ARG A 132 60.48 -5.86 25.10
C ARG A 132 59.39 -5.73 26.17
N LYS A 133 59.36 -4.64 26.94
CA LYS A 133 58.32 -4.39 27.96
C LYS A 133 57.24 -3.42 27.48
N ASP A 134 57.37 -2.82 26.29
CA ASP A 134 56.40 -1.86 25.78
C ASP A 134 55.09 -2.55 25.36
N TRP A 135 55.01 -3.90 25.30
CA TRP A 135 53.70 -4.57 25.21
C TRP A 135 52.78 -4.25 26.39
N GLN A 136 53.34 -3.73 27.50
CA GLN A 136 52.61 -3.28 28.69
C GLN A 136 51.97 -1.90 28.51
N THR A 137 52.39 -1.10 27.51
CA THR A 137 51.76 0.18 27.19
C THR A 137 50.44 -0.04 26.43
N ARG A 138 49.77 1.05 26.01
CA ARG A 138 48.38 0.97 25.53
C ARG A 138 48.29 0.70 24.04
N LEU A 139 47.17 0.10 23.65
CA LEU A 139 46.63 0.19 22.30
C LEU A 139 45.49 1.21 22.29
N THR A 140 45.02 1.60 21.10
CA THR A 140 43.90 2.54 20.98
C THR A 140 42.62 1.89 21.53
N PRO A 141 41.97 2.45 22.58
CA PRO A 141 40.73 1.92 23.13
C PRO A 141 39.55 2.15 22.17
N LEU A 142 38.46 1.39 22.34
CA LEU A 142 37.28 1.49 21.46
C LEU A 142 36.74 2.93 21.35
N GLN A 143 36.70 3.66 22.47
CA GLN A 143 36.27 5.07 22.53
C GLN A 143 37.08 5.99 21.61
N GLY A 144 38.34 5.65 21.31
CA GLY A 144 39.18 6.41 20.38
C GLY A 144 38.63 6.46 18.96
N PHE A 145 37.88 5.42 18.55
CA PHE A 145 37.33 5.23 17.21
C PHE A 145 35.93 5.82 17.01
N GLN A 146 35.24 6.22 18.09
CA GLN A 146 33.87 6.75 18.01
C GLN A 146 33.79 8.29 18.07
N ASN A 147 34.93 8.98 18.17
CA ASN A 147 34.94 10.45 18.23
C ASN A 147 34.63 11.07 16.85
N GLU A 148 33.49 11.78 16.74
CA GLU A 148 32.97 12.43 15.52
C GLU A 148 33.97 13.33 14.79
N SER A 149 34.97 13.87 15.51
CA SER A 149 35.94 14.82 14.97
C SER A 149 37.07 14.20 14.14
N LYS A 150 37.18 12.87 14.05
CA LYS A 150 38.30 12.21 13.36
C LYS A 150 37.94 11.27 12.21
N HIS A 151 36.65 11.00 11.92
CA HIS A 151 36.22 10.05 10.86
C HIS A 151 36.93 8.67 10.88
N VAL A 152 37.49 8.26 12.03
CA VAL A 152 38.21 6.98 12.14
C VAL A 152 37.17 5.87 12.27
N ARG A 153 37.32 4.81 11.49
CA ARG A 153 36.37 3.68 11.48
C ARG A 153 36.74 2.69 12.59
N THR A 154 35.79 1.86 13.01
CA THR A 154 36.15 0.72 13.87
C THR A 154 36.97 -0.29 13.06
N PRO A 155 38.07 -0.84 13.60
CA PRO A 155 38.96 -1.73 12.84
C PRO A 155 38.25 -2.96 12.24
N LEU A 156 37.27 -3.52 12.97
CA LEU A 156 36.51 -4.66 12.48
C LEU A 156 35.57 -4.30 11.31
N ALA A 157 35.13 -3.05 11.19
CA ALA A 157 34.39 -2.58 10.02
C ALA A 157 35.28 -2.57 8.77
N SER A 158 36.55 -2.17 8.90
CA SER A 158 37.54 -2.25 7.81
C SER A 158 37.85 -3.70 7.41
N VAL A 159 37.87 -4.63 8.39
CA VAL A 159 38.01 -6.06 8.09
C VAL A 159 36.82 -6.58 7.29
N VAL A 160 35.59 -6.24 7.68
CA VAL A 160 34.39 -6.65 6.93
C VAL A 160 34.40 -6.04 5.53
N GLU A 161 34.81 -4.78 5.37
CA GLU A 161 34.92 -4.12 4.07
C GLU A 161 35.93 -4.84 3.15
N ALA A 162 37.10 -5.21 3.67
CA ALA A 162 38.07 -6.00 2.92
C ALA A 162 37.49 -7.39 2.58
N MET A 163 36.91 -8.09 3.55
CA MET A 163 36.28 -9.39 3.31
C MET A 163 35.12 -9.32 2.32
N ALA A 164 34.40 -8.20 2.20
CA ALA A 164 33.32 -8.04 1.23
C ALA A 164 33.82 -7.97 -0.23
N ALA A 165 35.12 -7.71 -0.45
CA ALA A 165 35.74 -7.67 -1.77
C ALA A 165 36.28 -9.04 -2.23
N THR A 166 36.16 -10.08 -1.39
CA THR A 166 36.61 -11.44 -1.72
C THR A 166 35.70 -12.08 -2.78
N GLU A 167 36.29 -12.79 -3.75
CA GLU A 167 35.53 -13.57 -4.73
C GLU A 167 35.22 -15.00 -4.24
N GLY A 168 35.88 -15.48 -3.17
CA GLY A 168 35.67 -16.82 -2.62
C GLY A 168 35.54 -16.87 -1.10
N PRO A 169 35.45 -18.07 -0.51
CA PRO A 169 35.26 -18.19 0.93
C PRO A 169 36.44 -17.63 1.73
N ALA A 170 36.15 -16.81 2.73
CA ALA A 170 37.13 -16.20 3.62
C ALA A 170 36.70 -16.31 5.09
N LEU A 171 37.67 -16.37 6.01
CA LEU A 171 37.40 -16.42 7.44
C LEU A 171 38.45 -15.64 8.21
N LEU A 172 38.00 -14.84 9.18
CA LEU A 172 38.79 -14.29 10.26
C LEU A 172 38.45 -15.05 11.55
N GLN A 173 39.46 -15.43 12.33
CA GLN A 173 39.35 -15.95 13.69
C GLN A 173 40.07 -15.01 14.65
N ILE A 174 39.38 -14.65 15.73
CA ILE A 174 39.94 -13.97 16.90
C ILE A 174 39.74 -14.88 18.10
N LEU A 175 40.83 -15.26 18.77
CA LEU A 175 40.79 -16.03 20.01
C LEU A 175 41.12 -15.11 21.18
N VAL A 176 40.26 -15.09 22.20
CA VAL A 176 40.42 -14.23 23.38
C VAL A 176 40.51 -15.09 24.63
N ARG A 177 41.52 -14.83 25.48
CA ARG A 177 41.72 -15.53 26.75
C ARG A 177 42.05 -14.55 27.88
N PRO A 178 41.40 -14.64 29.05
CA PRO A 178 41.78 -13.86 30.23
C PRO A 178 43.26 -14.06 30.60
N ARG A 179 43.99 -12.95 30.75
CA ARG A 179 45.38 -12.93 31.26
C ARG A 179 45.37 -12.78 32.78
N ALA A 180 46.31 -13.44 33.44
CA ALA A 180 46.53 -13.27 34.87
C ALA A 180 47.01 -11.85 35.21
N ASP A 181 46.73 -11.41 36.44
CA ASP A 181 47.12 -10.10 36.96
C ASP A 181 48.65 -9.91 36.88
N TRP A 182 49.08 -8.86 36.17
CA TRP A 182 50.48 -8.48 35.98
C TRP A 182 50.80 -7.11 36.60
N SER A 183 49.99 -6.64 37.55
CA SER A 183 50.19 -5.34 38.24
C SER A 183 51.59 -5.20 38.84
N THR A 184 52.15 -6.29 39.35
CA THR A 184 53.49 -6.31 39.94
C THR A 184 54.58 -6.04 38.90
N ASP A 185 54.45 -6.65 37.71
CA ASP A 185 55.41 -6.47 36.62
C ASP A 185 55.34 -5.05 36.06
N ARG A 186 54.13 -4.49 35.94
CA ARG A 186 53.89 -3.10 35.55
C ARG A 186 54.54 -2.13 36.53
N ASP A 187 54.32 -2.30 37.83
CA ASP A 187 54.85 -1.41 38.86
C ASP A 187 56.38 -1.47 38.92
N LEU A 188 56.97 -2.64 38.65
CA LEU A 188 58.41 -2.79 38.50
C LEU A 188 58.92 -2.05 37.26
N HIS A 189 58.24 -2.21 36.11
CA HIS A 189 58.61 -1.51 34.88
C HIS A 189 58.50 0.01 35.00
N ARG A 190 57.43 0.49 35.65
CA ARG A 190 57.23 1.91 35.98
C ARG A 190 58.39 2.46 36.81
N ARG A 191 58.80 1.75 37.86
CA ARG A 191 59.96 2.15 38.69
C ARG A 191 61.27 2.17 37.88
N GLU A 192 61.49 1.20 36.99
CA GLU A 192 62.68 1.18 36.13
C GLU A 192 62.76 2.42 35.22
N LEU A 193 61.63 2.85 34.67
CA LEU A 193 61.50 4.07 33.84
C LEU A 193 61.67 5.35 34.68
N GLU A 194 61.06 5.41 35.88
CA GLU A 194 61.20 6.54 36.81
C GLU A 194 62.65 6.71 37.34
N GLU A 195 63.36 5.61 37.58
CA GLU A 195 64.74 5.60 38.08
C GLU A 195 65.80 5.77 36.96
N GLY A 196 65.40 5.82 35.69
CA GLY A 196 66.31 5.95 34.54
C GLY A 196 67.32 4.81 34.40
N ARG A 197 67.03 3.64 34.99
CA ARG A 197 67.96 2.50 35.03
C ARG A 197 67.97 1.77 33.68
N LYS A 198 68.95 2.10 32.83
CA LYS A 198 69.28 1.27 31.66
C LYS A 198 69.63 -0.16 32.09
N SER A 199 68.99 -1.12 31.43
CA SER A 199 69.21 -2.57 31.42
C SER A 199 70.61 -3.04 31.88
N TRP A 200 70.59 -4.10 32.68
CA TRP A 200 71.63 -4.85 33.39
C TRP A 200 72.99 -5.06 32.66
N LEU A 201 73.07 -4.89 31.33
CA LEU A 201 74.33 -4.96 30.59
C LEU A 201 75.29 -3.79 30.88
N GLY A 202 74.77 -2.63 31.28
CA GLY A 202 75.60 -1.46 31.63
C GLY A 202 76.28 -1.56 33.00
N GLN A 203 75.71 -2.32 33.94
CA GLN A 203 76.25 -2.45 35.31
C GLN A 203 77.39 -3.47 35.41
N LEU A 204 77.52 -4.43 34.48
CA LEU A 204 78.63 -5.39 34.49
C LEU A 204 79.98 -4.77 34.09
N ILE A 205 79.98 -3.68 33.31
CA ILE A 205 81.19 -2.91 33.01
C ILE A 205 81.54 -1.93 34.14
N ALA A 206 80.52 -1.39 34.83
CA ALA A 206 80.71 -0.48 35.96
C ALA A 206 81.10 -1.20 37.27
N THR A 207 80.71 -2.45 37.48
CA THR A 207 81.07 -3.21 38.70
C THR A 207 82.51 -3.73 38.71
N LEU A 208 83.21 -3.71 37.58
CA LEU A 208 84.66 -3.97 37.51
C LEU A 208 85.50 -2.71 37.83
N ILE A 209 84.88 -1.53 37.87
CA ILE A 209 85.55 -0.26 38.09
C ILE A 209 84.66 0.58 39.03
N THR A 210 84.94 0.51 40.33
CA THR A 210 84.49 1.41 41.42
C THR A 210 83.28 0.95 42.27
N THR A 211 83.47 0.98 43.59
CA THR A 211 82.44 0.89 44.65
C THR A 211 81.51 2.12 44.64
N PRO A 212 80.18 1.97 44.80
CA PRO A 212 79.28 3.11 44.83
C PRO A 212 79.14 3.69 46.25
N GLU A 213 79.29 5.01 46.37
CA GLU A 213 78.60 5.81 47.38
C GLU A 213 77.20 6.17 46.86
N PRO A 214 76.16 6.26 47.72
CA PRO A 214 74.82 6.58 47.28
C PRO A 214 74.67 8.10 47.15
N THR A 215 74.80 8.65 45.94
CA THR A 215 74.30 10.00 45.64
C THR A 215 72.91 9.90 45.02
N HIS A 216 71.90 10.35 45.76
CA HIS A 216 70.59 10.68 45.21
C HIS A 216 70.75 11.82 44.21
N THR A 217 70.76 11.50 42.92
CA THR A 217 70.59 12.48 41.84
C THR A 217 69.20 12.30 41.25
N ASP A 218 68.35 13.31 41.44
CA ASP A 218 67.13 13.55 40.67
C ASP A 218 67.50 13.56 39.19
N THR A 219 67.37 12.41 38.53
CA THR A 219 67.60 12.28 37.09
C THR A 219 66.25 12.56 36.43
N PRO A 220 66.12 13.62 35.62
CA PRO A 220 64.84 13.92 34.99
C PRO A 220 64.46 12.80 34.02
N VAL A 221 63.24 12.27 34.16
CA VAL A 221 62.68 11.25 33.27
C VAL A 221 62.73 11.75 31.82
N PRO A 222 63.32 10.99 30.88
CA PRO A 222 63.35 11.32 29.46
C PRO A 222 61.95 11.60 28.90
N VAL A 223 61.82 12.53 27.96
CA VAL A 223 60.53 12.92 27.37
C VAL A 223 59.81 11.71 26.73
N GLU A 224 60.56 10.80 26.10
CA GLU A 224 60.05 9.55 25.51
C GLU A 224 59.53 8.53 26.53
N ASP A 225 60.06 8.55 27.77
CA ASP A 225 59.63 7.64 28.82
C ASP A 225 58.41 8.21 29.59
N ARG A 226 58.10 9.51 29.47
CA ARG A 226 56.89 10.12 30.07
C ARG A 226 55.61 9.58 29.44
N ALA A 227 55.56 9.51 28.10
CA ALA A 227 54.42 8.94 27.39
C ALA A 227 54.18 7.47 27.80
N ARG A 228 55.25 6.67 27.95
CA ARG A 228 55.15 5.30 28.45
C ARG A 228 54.61 5.23 29.89
N LEU A 229 55.05 6.12 30.77
CA LEU A 229 54.58 6.17 32.15
C LEU A 229 53.09 6.52 32.25
N ASP A 230 52.62 7.46 31.42
CA ASP A 230 51.21 7.85 31.35
C ASP A 230 50.36 6.67 30.83
N GLU A 231 50.78 6.02 29.75
CA GLU A 231 50.08 4.85 29.19
C GLU A 231 50.06 3.65 30.17
N LEU A 232 51.16 3.38 30.87
CA LEU A 232 51.21 2.34 31.90
C LEU A 232 50.29 2.65 33.09
N ALA A 233 50.07 3.93 33.42
CA ALA A 233 49.19 4.33 34.52
C ALA A 233 47.71 4.11 34.17
N ASP A 234 47.35 4.38 32.91
CA ASP A 234 45.98 4.28 32.41
C ASP A 234 45.53 2.84 32.15
N ARG A 235 46.46 1.93 31.85
CA ARG A 235 46.14 0.55 31.52
C ARG A 235 45.73 -0.28 32.74
N ASN A 236 44.73 -1.15 32.58
CA ASN A 236 44.26 -2.03 33.66
C ASN A 236 44.93 -3.43 33.63
N PRO A 237 45.95 -3.69 34.48
CA PRO A 237 46.67 -4.98 34.49
C PRO A 237 45.88 -6.14 35.11
N ARG A 238 44.76 -5.86 35.79
CA ARG A 238 43.95 -6.90 36.47
C ARG A 238 42.93 -7.55 35.56
N HIS A 239 42.41 -6.79 34.60
CA HIS A 239 41.41 -7.24 33.63
C HIS A 239 41.99 -7.11 32.21
N SER A 240 43.06 -7.87 31.96
CA SER A 240 43.70 -7.95 30.65
C SER A 240 43.42 -9.29 29.97
N PHE A 241 43.56 -9.31 28.64
CA PHE A 241 43.37 -10.46 27.79
C PHE A 241 44.59 -10.69 26.90
N GLU A 242 44.79 -11.94 26.51
CA GLU A 242 45.65 -12.33 25.40
C GLU A 242 44.76 -12.63 24.19
N VAL A 243 45.16 -12.13 23.02
CA VAL A 243 44.41 -12.22 21.77
C VAL A 243 45.28 -12.81 20.67
N ASN A 244 44.75 -13.75 19.88
CA ASN A 244 45.33 -14.15 18.59
C ASN A 244 44.36 -13.78 17.48
N ILE A 245 44.86 -13.25 16.37
CA ILE A 245 44.06 -12.86 15.21
C ILE A 245 44.65 -13.50 13.97
N ARG A 246 43.82 -14.19 13.19
CA ARG A 246 44.22 -14.95 12.01
C ARG A 246 43.12 -14.90 10.95
N ALA A 247 43.48 -14.85 9.68
CA ALA A 247 42.54 -14.95 8.57
C ALA A 247 43.02 -15.94 7.51
N ILE A 248 42.09 -16.52 6.75
CA ILE A 248 42.35 -17.35 5.57
C ILE A 248 41.42 -16.94 4.42
N LEU A 249 41.95 -16.95 3.20
CA LEU A 249 41.21 -16.70 1.97
C LEU A 249 41.41 -17.88 1.02
N SER A 250 40.32 -18.40 0.47
CA SER A 250 40.35 -19.64 -0.32
C SER A 250 40.63 -19.39 -1.80
N ASN A 251 40.41 -18.18 -2.32
CA ASN A 251 40.60 -17.85 -3.73
C ASN A 251 41.97 -17.20 -3.97
N SER A 252 42.70 -17.69 -4.96
CA SER A 252 44.01 -17.17 -5.37
C SER A 252 43.98 -15.77 -5.98
N THR A 253 42.81 -15.28 -6.44
CA THR A 253 42.67 -13.90 -6.97
C THR A 253 42.58 -12.84 -5.85
N ASP A 254 42.31 -13.26 -4.61
CA ASP A 254 42.09 -12.39 -3.44
C ASP A 254 43.38 -11.93 -2.74
N GLN A 255 44.53 -11.98 -3.41
CA GLN A 255 45.81 -11.55 -2.81
C GLN A 255 45.77 -10.08 -2.36
N HIS A 256 45.10 -9.22 -3.12
CA HIS A 256 44.91 -7.81 -2.76
C HIS A 256 44.06 -7.65 -1.49
N VAL A 257 43.05 -8.50 -1.30
CA VAL A 257 42.23 -8.55 -0.07
C VAL A 257 43.08 -8.98 1.13
N ALA A 258 44.00 -9.92 0.93
CA ALA A 258 44.93 -10.34 1.99
C ALA A 258 45.86 -9.20 2.43
N ASP A 259 46.33 -8.38 1.49
CA ASP A 259 47.15 -7.20 1.76
C ASP A 259 46.34 -6.13 2.51
N ASP A 260 45.09 -5.88 2.10
CA ASP A 260 44.18 -4.96 2.80
C ASP A 260 43.90 -5.44 4.24
N LEU A 261 43.59 -6.73 4.41
CA LEU A 261 43.40 -7.36 5.72
C LEU A 261 44.64 -7.19 6.60
N ALA A 262 45.86 -7.39 6.07
CA ALA A 262 47.09 -7.27 6.84
C ALA A 262 47.31 -5.86 7.44
N THR A 263 46.64 -4.84 6.89
CA THR A 263 46.67 -3.46 7.39
C THR A 263 45.43 -3.05 8.20
N ALA A 264 44.39 -3.88 8.25
CA ALA A 264 43.08 -3.51 8.82
C ALA A 264 43.12 -3.14 10.32
N PHE A 265 44.07 -3.70 11.09
CA PHE A 265 44.25 -3.38 12.51
C PHE A 265 45.35 -2.33 12.78
N ALA A 266 45.94 -1.72 11.75
CA ALA A 266 47.04 -0.77 11.92
C ALA A 266 46.64 0.44 12.80
N GLU A 267 45.40 0.91 12.70
CA GLU A 267 44.89 2.06 13.48
C GLU A 267 44.71 1.77 14.98
N VAL A 268 44.71 0.49 15.39
CA VAL A 268 44.71 0.08 16.80
C VAL A 268 46.07 0.32 17.46
N SER A 269 47.13 0.38 16.66
CA SER A 269 48.47 0.72 17.12
C SER A 269 48.48 2.06 17.85
N HIS A 270 49.32 2.16 18.87
CA HIS A 270 49.54 3.40 19.61
C HIS A 270 51.04 3.78 19.57
N THR A 271 51.50 4.62 20.50
CA THR A 271 52.83 5.24 20.47
C THR A 271 54.00 4.26 20.34
N THR A 272 53.97 3.14 21.08
CA THR A 272 55.14 2.26 21.29
C THR A 272 54.79 0.77 21.23
N TYR A 273 53.53 0.47 20.93
CA TYR A 273 53.00 -0.87 20.76
C TYR A 273 52.08 -0.89 19.54
N GLU A 274 52.54 -1.59 18.51
CA GLU A 274 51.88 -1.63 17.20
C GLU A 274 51.33 -3.02 16.89
N LEU A 275 50.30 -3.08 16.05
CA LEU A 275 49.79 -4.32 15.46
C LEU A 275 50.17 -4.38 13.98
N SER A 276 50.63 -5.54 13.52
CA SER A 276 50.93 -5.74 12.11
C SER A 276 50.57 -7.14 11.63
N GLY A 277 49.91 -7.21 10.48
CA GLY A 277 49.62 -8.44 9.77
C GLY A 277 50.80 -8.91 8.91
N THR A 278 51.01 -10.22 8.89
CA THR A 278 51.94 -10.90 7.98
C THR A 278 51.14 -11.82 7.06
N VAL A 279 51.32 -11.67 5.75
CA VAL A 279 50.66 -12.50 4.73
C VAL A 279 51.49 -13.76 4.47
N TYR A 280 50.82 -14.91 4.51
CA TYR A 280 51.35 -16.25 4.26
C TYR A 280 50.69 -16.83 3.02
N THR A 281 51.43 -17.62 2.25
CA THR A 281 50.97 -18.29 1.02
C THR A 281 51.35 -19.76 1.06
N ASP A 282 50.73 -20.58 0.22
CA ASP A 282 51.02 -22.01 0.06
C ASP A 282 50.98 -22.79 1.40
N THR A 283 52.04 -23.53 1.73
CA THR A 283 52.12 -24.41 2.91
C THR A 283 51.91 -23.67 4.23
N ASP A 284 52.36 -22.41 4.31
CA ASP A 284 52.21 -21.62 5.54
C ASP A 284 50.74 -21.21 5.77
N ALA A 285 49.96 -21.04 4.69
CA ALA A 285 48.52 -20.79 4.76
C ALA A 285 47.76 -22.07 5.19
N GLU A 286 48.19 -23.25 4.74
CA GLU A 286 47.64 -24.55 5.20
C GLU A 286 47.88 -24.79 6.70
N ASP A 287 49.08 -24.45 7.19
CA ASP A 287 49.42 -24.50 8.62
C ASP A 287 48.56 -23.51 9.43
N LEU A 288 48.31 -22.32 8.90
CA LEU A 288 47.42 -21.33 9.54
C LEU A 288 45.98 -21.83 9.62
N ARG A 289 45.44 -22.44 8.55
CA ARG A 289 44.11 -23.08 8.56
C ARG A 289 44.04 -24.17 9.62
N THR A 290 45.06 -25.03 9.70
CA THR A 290 45.10 -26.10 10.71
C THR A 290 45.01 -25.51 12.12
N ARG A 291 45.77 -24.45 12.40
CA ARG A 291 45.70 -23.72 13.67
C ARG A 291 44.32 -23.10 13.95
N ILE A 292 43.62 -22.61 12.92
CA ILE A 292 42.26 -22.09 13.03
C ILE A 292 41.28 -23.21 13.40
N CYS A 293 41.31 -24.33 12.69
CA CYS A 293 40.44 -25.48 12.92
C CYS A 293 40.67 -26.10 14.32
N ASP A 294 41.94 -26.25 14.71
CA ASP A 294 42.34 -26.80 16.01
C ASP A 294 42.21 -25.79 17.16
N ARG A 295 41.90 -24.51 16.86
CA ARG A 295 41.81 -23.40 17.81
C ARG A 295 43.09 -23.26 18.65
N THR A 296 44.24 -23.42 18.01
CA THR A 296 45.53 -23.40 18.70
C THR A 296 45.83 -22.00 19.24
N PHE A 297 45.83 -21.85 20.57
CA PHE A 297 46.12 -20.58 21.23
C PHE A 297 47.63 -20.37 21.45
N GLN A 298 48.16 -19.23 21.01
CA GLN A 298 49.57 -18.85 21.17
C GLN A 298 49.69 -17.72 22.23
N PRO A 299 50.25 -18.02 23.42
CA PRO A 299 50.36 -17.03 24.49
C PRO A 299 51.35 -15.91 24.14
N ALA A 300 51.20 -14.77 24.80
CA ALA A 300 52.06 -13.61 24.55
C ALA A 300 53.46 -13.85 25.15
N ASP A 301 54.45 -14.02 24.29
CA ASP A 301 55.83 -14.35 24.67
C ASP A 301 56.83 -13.46 23.93
N TYR A 302 57.11 -12.30 24.51
CA TYR A 302 58.04 -11.31 23.98
C TYR A 302 59.51 -11.57 24.37
N ASP A 303 59.77 -12.55 25.24
CA ASP A 303 61.09 -12.88 25.80
C ASP A 303 61.81 -14.01 25.06
N ARG A 304 61.27 -14.46 23.92
CA ARG A 304 61.91 -15.49 23.08
C ARG A 304 63.35 -15.14 22.74
N LEU A 305 64.22 -16.17 22.73
CA LEU A 305 65.63 -16.03 22.36
C LEU A 305 65.84 -15.31 21.02
N LYS A 306 64.94 -15.48 20.04
CA LYS A 306 64.98 -14.77 18.75
C LYS A 306 64.79 -13.26 18.89
N ASN A 307 63.96 -12.80 19.84
CA ASN A 307 63.71 -11.39 20.17
C ASN A 307 64.84 -10.78 21.01
N SER A 308 65.90 -11.56 21.27
CA SER A 308 67.08 -11.12 22.01
C SER A 308 68.31 -10.79 21.16
N LEU A 309 68.20 -10.95 19.84
CA LEU A 309 69.25 -10.64 18.89
C LEU A 309 69.33 -9.11 18.63
N PRO A 310 70.54 -8.55 18.43
CA PRO A 310 70.67 -7.17 18.00
C PRO A 310 70.05 -6.99 16.60
N LEU A 311 69.31 -5.90 16.39
CA LEU A 311 68.59 -5.54 15.16
C LEU A 311 67.28 -6.32 14.87
N THR A 312 66.76 -7.11 15.82
CA THR A 312 65.42 -7.71 15.70
C THR A 312 64.41 -6.98 16.59
N THR A 313 63.30 -6.52 16.02
CA THR A 313 62.15 -6.01 16.77
C THR A 313 61.47 -7.17 17.50
N PRO A 314 61.13 -7.06 18.79
CA PRO A 314 60.39 -8.10 19.48
C PRO A 314 58.99 -8.22 18.87
N THR A 315 58.57 -9.43 18.50
CA THR A 315 57.22 -9.71 17.98
C THR A 315 56.62 -10.93 18.67
N SER A 316 55.29 -10.98 18.75
CA SER A 316 54.54 -12.12 19.30
C SER A 316 53.15 -12.23 18.66
N PRO A 317 52.70 -13.44 18.26
CA PRO A 317 51.32 -13.67 17.82
C PRO A 317 50.28 -13.48 18.93
N GLY A 318 50.71 -13.58 20.20
CA GLY A 318 49.88 -13.27 21.36
C GLY A 318 49.92 -11.78 21.66
N ILE A 319 48.82 -11.09 21.39
CA ILE A 319 48.61 -9.65 21.62
C ILE A 319 48.01 -9.47 23.02
N VAL A 320 48.59 -8.59 23.85
CA VAL A 320 48.00 -8.25 25.15
C VAL A 320 47.15 -6.99 24.99
N VAL A 321 45.91 -7.03 25.50
CA VAL A 321 44.97 -5.89 25.57
C VAL A 321 44.33 -5.81 26.96
N ASP A 322 43.90 -4.64 27.40
CA ASP A 322 42.96 -4.52 28.53
C ASP A 322 41.48 -4.50 28.10
N ALA A 323 40.56 -4.45 29.06
CA ALA A 323 39.13 -4.46 28.78
C ALA A 323 38.66 -3.26 27.92
N SER A 324 39.32 -2.11 28.00
CA SER A 324 38.98 -0.92 27.20
C SER A 324 39.50 -1.01 25.75
N GLU A 325 40.58 -1.78 25.57
CA GLU A 325 41.25 -2.03 24.29
C GLU A 325 40.62 -3.20 23.52
N LEU A 326 40.14 -4.24 24.21
CA LEU A 326 39.62 -5.46 23.56
C LEU A 326 38.49 -5.17 22.55
N GLY A 327 37.65 -4.18 22.84
CA GLY A 327 36.54 -3.80 21.96
C GLY A 327 36.97 -3.39 20.56
N SER A 328 38.13 -2.74 20.41
CA SER A 328 38.61 -2.28 19.09
C SER A 328 39.03 -3.44 18.17
N LEU A 329 39.31 -4.61 18.73
CA LEU A 329 39.70 -5.79 17.96
C LEU A 329 38.52 -6.68 17.57
N CYS A 330 37.46 -6.72 18.37
CA CYS A 330 36.47 -7.78 18.28
C CYS A 330 35.01 -7.33 18.25
N LEU A 331 34.70 -6.04 18.45
CA LEU A 331 33.33 -5.54 18.34
C LEU A 331 33.06 -4.90 17.00
N LEU A 332 31.89 -5.22 16.45
CA LEU A 332 31.42 -4.72 15.18
C LEU A 332 30.35 -3.66 15.44
N ASP A 333 30.77 -2.40 15.40
CA ASP A 333 29.86 -1.26 15.55
C ASP A 333 29.13 -1.01 14.23
N GLY A 334 27.84 -1.35 14.19
CA GLY A 334 27.04 -1.25 12.97
C GLY A 334 26.78 0.18 12.49
N SER A 335 26.87 1.17 13.37
CA SER A 335 26.81 2.60 12.99
C SER A 335 28.01 3.01 12.13
N ALA A 336 29.18 2.41 12.37
CA ALA A 336 30.45 2.69 11.70
C ALA A 336 30.67 1.87 10.40
N LEU A 337 29.74 1.00 10.02
CA LEU A 337 29.87 0.16 8.81
C LEU A 337 29.67 0.96 7.52
N THR A 338 30.53 0.70 6.54
CA THR A 338 30.37 1.20 5.16
C THR A 338 29.17 0.55 4.46
N THR A 339 28.69 1.15 3.38
CA THR A 339 27.62 0.56 2.56
C THR A 339 27.96 -0.84 2.07
N ALA A 340 29.21 -1.08 1.67
CA ALA A 340 29.69 -2.40 1.25
C ALA A 340 29.64 -3.40 2.42
N ALA A 341 30.13 -3.00 3.60
CA ALA A 341 30.13 -3.85 4.79
C ALA A 341 28.70 -4.15 5.30
N ARG A 342 27.80 -3.15 5.33
CA ARG A 342 26.38 -3.34 5.67
C ARG A 342 25.69 -4.33 4.73
N ARG A 343 25.95 -4.21 3.43
CA ARG A 343 25.42 -5.13 2.41
C ARG A 343 25.96 -6.53 2.59
N ALA A 344 27.27 -6.67 2.82
CA ALA A 344 27.91 -7.95 3.02
C ALA A 344 27.45 -8.65 4.30
N LEU A 345 27.19 -7.93 5.40
CA LEU A 345 26.67 -8.51 6.65
C LEU A 345 25.15 -8.76 6.63
N ALA A 346 24.44 -8.20 5.64
CA ALA A 346 22.98 -8.07 5.64
C ALA A 346 22.46 -7.49 6.97
N THR A 347 23.04 -6.36 7.42
CA THR A 347 22.63 -5.68 8.66
C THR A 347 21.14 -5.37 8.64
N THR A 348 20.48 -5.51 9.79
CA THR A 348 19.09 -5.09 9.97
C THR A 348 19.08 -3.55 10.11
N PRO A 349 18.58 -2.78 9.13
CA PRO A 349 18.37 -1.34 9.25
C PRO A 349 17.46 -1.02 10.45
N GLY A 350 17.62 0.13 11.09
CA GLY A 350 16.87 0.50 12.30
C GLY A 350 15.34 0.42 12.14
N GLU A 351 14.81 0.83 10.99
CA GLU A 351 13.39 0.73 10.60
C GLU A 351 12.84 -0.71 10.53
N ARG A 352 13.73 -1.72 10.60
CA ARG A 352 13.40 -3.14 10.52
C ARG A 352 13.58 -3.86 11.86
N ARG A 353 13.82 -3.11 12.93
CA ARG A 353 13.99 -3.65 14.28
C ARG A 353 12.76 -4.46 14.69
N MET A 354 13.00 -5.59 15.35
CA MET A 354 11.93 -6.40 15.92
C MET A 354 11.39 -5.73 17.19
N LEU A 355 10.06 -5.63 17.30
CA LEU A 355 9.39 -5.17 18.52
C LEU A 355 8.96 -6.38 19.36
N PRO A 356 9.72 -6.74 20.42
CA PRO A 356 9.43 -7.92 21.20
C PRO A 356 8.12 -7.77 21.99
N PRO A 357 7.48 -8.89 22.37
CA PRO A 357 6.29 -8.85 23.21
C PRO A 357 6.58 -8.19 24.56
N PRO A 358 5.57 -7.56 25.16
CA PRO A 358 5.65 -7.08 26.54
C PRO A 358 5.87 -8.26 27.51
N PRO A 359 6.22 -7.97 28.78
CA PRO A 359 6.44 -9.02 29.78
C PRO A 359 5.30 -10.05 29.81
N ALA A 360 5.64 -11.33 29.99
CA ALA A 360 4.67 -12.43 29.92
C ALA A 360 3.45 -12.20 30.83
N SER A 361 3.62 -11.56 31.99
CA SER A 361 2.52 -11.19 32.89
C SER A 361 1.45 -10.31 32.26
N HIS A 362 1.81 -9.44 31.31
CA HIS A 362 0.86 -8.60 30.58
C HIS A 362 0.15 -9.36 29.46
N LEU A 363 0.79 -10.41 28.92
CA LEU A 363 0.21 -11.25 27.87
C LEU A 363 -0.60 -12.43 28.41
N ASN A 364 -0.51 -12.76 29.71
CA ASN A 364 -1.27 -13.88 30.30
C ASN A 364 -2.77 -13.88 29.95
N PRO A 365 -3.51 -12.74 29.98
CA PRO A 365 -4.92 -12.71 29.61
C PRO A 365 -5.19 -13.01 28.13
N PHE A 366 -4.15 -13.02 27.29
CA PHE A 366 -4.23 -13.15 25.84
C PHE A 366 -3.64 -14.49 25.37
N ARG A 367 -3.71 -15.52 26.22
CA ARG A 367 -3.24 -16.88 25.94
C ARG A 367 -4.36 -17.93 26.01
N ASP A 368 -5.57 -17.51 26.38
CA ASP A 368 -6.75 -18.37 26.51
C ASP A 368 -7.49 -18.51 25.16
N ASP A 369 -8.63 -19.21 25.14
CA ASP A 369 -9.46 -19.32 23.94
C ASP A 369 -10.03 -17.95 23.52
N GLY A 370 -10.16 -17.71 22.21
CA GLY A 370 -10.63 -16.43 21.66
C GLY A 370 -10.19 -16.24 20.22
N LEU A 371 -10.17 -14.99 19.76
CA LEU A 371 -9.78 -14.61 18.39
C LEU A 371 -8.24 -14.59 18.26
N PRO A 372 -7.60 -15.56 17.59
CA PRO A 372 -6.14 -15.55 17.44
C PRO A 372 -5.66 -14.42 16.53
N LEU A 373 -4.58 -13.74 16.97
CA LEU A 373 -3.98 -12.62 16.25
C LEU A 373 -2.63 -12.99 15.60
N GLY A 374 -1.92 -13.98 16.16
CA GLY A 374 -0.64 -14.47 15.64
C GLY A 374 0.31 -14.99 16.73
N ARG A 375 1.50 -15.44 16.33
CA ARG A 375 2.57 -15.89 17.24
C ARG A 375 3.54 -14.74 17.54
N PRO A 376 3.73 -14.32 18.81
CA PRO A 376 4.66 -13.26 19.15
C PRO A 376 6.08 -13.53 18.65
N LEU A 377 6.73 -12.50 18.12
CA LEU A 377 8.12 -12.55 17.68
C LEU A 377 9.04 -12.08 18.80
N SER A 378 10.08 -12.86 19.12
CA SER A 378 11.14 -12.40 20.01
C SER A 378 11.91 -11.21 19.41
N GLN A 379 12.75 -10.58 20.22
CA GLN A 379 13.74 -9.59 19.78
C GLN A 379 14.60 -10.09 18.60
N ASP A 380 14.85 -11.41 18.51
CA ASP A 380 15.60 -12.03 17.41
C ASP A 380 14.75 -12.53 16.22
N GLY A 381 13.46 -12.18 16.17
CA GLY A 381 12.54 -12.61 15.10
C GLY A 381 12.10 -14.08 15.16
N THR A 382 12.30 -14.75 16.31
CA THR A 382 11.84 -16.13 16.51
C THR A 382 10.39 -16.14 17.00
N ALA A 383 9.52 -16.89 16.31
CA ALA A 383 8.11 -17.00 16.68
C ALA A 383 7.96 -17.91 17.91
N GLN A 384 7.25 -17.42 18.93
CA GLN A 384 6.89 -18.21 20.10
C GLN A 384 5.86 -19.29 19.74
N GLU A 385 5.88 -20.41 20.46
CA GLU A 385 4.98 -21.55 20.19
C GLU A 385 3.51 -21.18 20.37
N ASN A 386 3.19 -20.56 21.51
CA ASN A 386 1.83 -20.18 21.84
C ASN A 386 1.42 -18.91 21.07
N PRO A 387 0.27 -18.89 20.41
CA PRO A 387 -0.27 -17.68 19.82
C PRO A 387 -0.74 -16.70 20.89
N VAL A 388 -0.97 -15.46 20.47
CA VAL A 388 -1.73 -14.44 21.20
C VAL A 388 -3.16 -14.46 20.66
N THR A 389 -4.11 -14.46 21.58
CA THR A 389 -5.55 -14.50 21.33
C THR A 389 -6.22 -13.31 22.02
N LEU A 390 -7.22 -12.72 21.38
CA LEU A 390 -8.08 -11.72 22.01
C LEU A 390 -9.25 -12.44 22.70
N PRO A 391 -9.30 -12.45 24.04
CA PRO A 391 -10.33 -13.19 24.76
C PRO A 391 -11.73 -12.57 24.54
N PRO A 392 -12.81 -13.36 24.57
CA PRO A 392 -14.19 -12.88 24.36
C PRO A 392 -14.56 -11.65 25.21
N SER A 393 -14.08 -11.59 26.46
CA SER A 393 -14.36 -10.46 27.36
C SER A 393 -13.84 -9.10 26.89
N LEU A 394 -12.90 -9.07 25.93
CA LEU A 394 -12.30 -7.85 25.38
C LEU A 394 -12.68 -7.60 23.91
N GLN A 395 -13.34 -8.54 23.23
CA GLN A 395 -13.71 -8.41 21.82
C GLN A 395 -14.77 -7.33 21.54
N SER A 396 -15.61 -7.01 22.54
CA SER A 396 -16.55 -5.89 22.46
C SER A 396 -15.88 -4.51 22.39
N LEU A 397 -14.56 -4.42 22.63
CA LEU A 397 -13.77 -3.21 22.40
C LEU A 397 -13.31 -3.04 20.95
N HIS A 398 -13.81 -3.90 20.05
CA HIS A 398 -13.61 -3.88 18.61
C HIS A 398 -12.15 -4.13 18.17
N VAL A 399 -12.00 -4.51 16.90
CA VAL A 399 -10.72 -4.86 16.28
C VAL A 399 -10.58 -4.15 14.95
N ALA A 400 -9.42 -3.55 14.72
CA ALA A 400 -9.01 -3.01 13.43
C ALA A 400 -7.94 -3.94 12.83
N TRP A 401 -8.16 -4.41 11.61
CA TRP A 401 -7.21 -5.26 10.89
C TRP A 401 -6.80 -4.61 9.56
N PHE A 402 -5.58 -4.09 9.50
CA PHE A 402 -5.08 -3.29 8.38
C PHE A 402 -3.92 -3.95 7.66
N GLY A 403 -3.81 -3.72 6.35
CA GLY A 403 -2.67 -4.14 5.56
C GLY A 403 -2.97 -4.20 4.09
N LYS A 404 -1.96 -4.02 3.23
CA LYS A 404 -2.12 -4.11 1.77
C LYS A 404 -2.64 -5.46 1.26
N THR A 405 -3.08 -5.51 0.01
CA THR A 405 -3.42 -6.78 -0.67
C THR A 405 -2.23 -7.74 -0.65
N GLY A 406 -2.49 -9.03 -0.40
CA GLY A 406 -1.44 -10.06 -0.28
C GLY A 406 -0.63 -10.06 1.03
N SER A 407 -1.02 -9.27 2.04
CA SER A 407 -0.40 -9.30 3.38
C SER A 407 -0.77 -10.53 4.22
N GLY A 408 -1.83 -11.25 3.85
CA GLY A 408 -2.35 -12.39 4.61
C GLY A 408 -3.58 -12.11 5.47
N LYS A 409 -4.28 -10.97 5.27
CA LYS A 409 -5.49 -10.61 6.04
C LYS A 409 -6.58 -11.68 5.99
N SER A 410 -7.00 -12.11 4.80
CA SER A 410 -8.11 -13.06 4.63
C SER A 410 -7.80 -14.43 5.26
N THR A 411 -6.56 -14.91 5.12
CA THR A 411 -6.07 -16.12 5.80
C THR A 411 -6.09 -15.96 7.32
N SER A 412 -5.61 -14.84 7.84
CA SER A 412 -5.56 -14.58 9.28
C SER A 412 -6.97 -14.44 9.87
N LEU A 413 -7.88 -13.77 9.17
CA LEU A 413 -9.29 -13.68 9.53
C LEU A 413 -9.97 -15.05 9.48
N THR A 414 -9.68 -15.89 8.48
CA THR A 414 -10.25 -17.25 8.41
C THR A 414 -9.86 -18.09 9.62
N ASN A 415 -8.56 -18.14 9.95
CA ASN A 415 -8.08 -18.78 11.18
C ASN A 415 -8.72 -18.16 12.44
N GLY A 416 -8.84 -16.83 12.44
CA GLY A 416 -9.49 -16.04 13.48
C GLY A 416 -10.91 -16.49 13.75
N ILE A 417 -11.78 -16.41 12.73
CA ILE A 417 -13.21 -16.72 12.82
C ILE A 417 -13.41 -18.20 13.16
N VAL A 418 -12.65 -19.11 12.54
CA VAL A 418 -12.78 -20.54 12.84
C VAL A 418 -12.47 -20.81 14.30
N ALA A 419 -11.36 -20.28 14.85
CA ALA A 419 -11.03 -20.49 16.26
C ALA A 419 -11.98 -19.75 17.22
N ASN A 420 -12.44 -18.55 16.84
CA ASN A 420 -13.32 -17.75 17.68
C ASN A 420 -14.72 -18.35 17.81
N HIS A 421 -15.22 -19.02 16.77
CA HIS A 421 -16.48 -19.76 16.81
C HIS A 421 -16.52 -20.77 17.98
N ALA A 422 -15.42 -21.49 18.24
CA ALA A 422 -15.34 -22.39 19.40
C ALA A 422 -15.22 -21.65 20.76
N ALA A 423 -14.81 -20.38 20.75
CA ALA A 423 -14.57 -19.58 21.95
C ALA A 423 -15.79 -18.74 22.36
N THR A 424 -16.79 -18.57 21.49
CA THR A 424 -17.94 -17.69 21.70
C THR A 424 -19.25 -18.39 21.38
N ASP A 425 -20.25 -18.30 22.26
CA ASP A 425 -21.53 -19.02 22.10
C ASP A 425 -22.61 -18.27 21.26
N GLY A 426 -22.26 -17.12 20.68
CA GLY A 426 -23.17 -16.27 19.88
C GLY A 426 -22.76 -16.19 18.42
N ALA A 427 -23.56 -15.49 17.61
CA ALA A 427 -23.37 -15.52 16.16
C ALA A 427 -22.08 -14.84 15.68
N ASP A 428 -21.42 -15.47 14.71
CA ASP A 428 -20.35 -14.88 13.90
C ASP A 428 -20.91 -14.44 12.53
N ILE A 429 -20.99 -13.14 12.30
CA ILE A 429 -21.56 -12.56 11.07
C ILE A 429 -20.42 -12.03 10.20
N VAL A 430 -20.25 -12.59 9.00
CA VAL A 430 -19.12 -12.33 8.12
C VAL A 430 -19.60 -11.69 6.82
N PHE A 431 -19.18 -10.46 6.55
CA PHE A 431 -19.46 -9.75 5.30
C PHE A 431 -18.24 -9.78 4.39
N LEU A 432 -18.40 -10.38 3.20
CA LEU A 432 -17.33 -10.61 2.23
C LEU A 432 -17.66 -9.89 0.90
N PRO A 433 -17.17 -8.65 0.68
CA PRO A 433 -17.37 -7.93 -0.58
C PRO A 433 -16.32 -8.26 -1.65
N LYS A 434 -15.30 -9.05 -1.33
CA LYS A 434 -14.29 -9.50 -2.29
C LYS A 434 -14.64 -10.88 -2.83
N GLY A 435 -14.71 -11.02 -4.16
CA GLY A 435 -15.02 -12.28 -4.85
C GLY A 435 -13.88 -13.33 -4.84
N GLY A 436 -13.14 -13.44 -3.72
CA GLY A 436 -11.83 -14.08 -3.66
C GLY A 436 -11.74 -15.47 -3.01
N GLY A 437 -12.84 -16.23 -2.92
CA GLY A 437 -12.82 -17.60 -2.41
C GLY A 437 -12.80 -17.77 -0.88
N MET A 438 -12.68 -16.68 -0.11
CA MET A 438 -12.63 -16.73 1.37
C MET A 438 -13.83 -17.45 2.01
N ALA A 439 -15.04 -17.33 1.46
CA ALA A 439 -16.21 -18.08 1.97
C ALA A 439 -16.00 -19.60 1.86
N THR A 440 -15.43 -20.04 0.74
CA THR A 440 -15.11 -21.46 0.51
C THR A 440 -13.95 -21.92 1.39
N GLU A 441 -12.90 -21.11 1.53
CA GLU A 441 -11.78 -21.37 2.44
C GLU A 441 -12.24 -21.49 3.89
N TYR A 442 -13.11 -20.57 4.33
CA TYR A 442 -13.72 -20.63 5.65
C TYR A 442 -14.54 -21.90 5.85
N MET A 443 -15.47 -22.22 4.94
CA MET A 443 -16.26 -23.45 5.06
C MET A 443 -15.37 -24.70 5.06
N ARG A 444 -14.30 -24.72 4.25
CA ARG A 444 -13.33 -25.82 4.26
C ARG A 444 -12.65 -25.97 5.61
N ALA A 445 -12.17 -24.85 6.17
CA ALA A 445 -11.50 -24.82 7.47
C ALA A 445 -12.46 -25.18 8.63
N HIS A 446 -13.69 -24.68 8.57
CA HIS A 446 -14.75 -24.97 9.52
C HIS A 446 -15.09 -26.47 9.47
N TYR A 447 -15.32 -27.03 8.28
CA TYR A 447 -15.60 -28.46 8.11
C TYR A 447 -14.42 -29.34 8.58
N ALA A 448 -13.18 -28.97 8.26
CA ALA A 448 -11.99 -29.68 8.72
C ALA A 448 -11.85 -29.71 10.26
N THR A 449 -12.29 -28.63 10.92
CA THR A 449 -12.17 -28.46 12.37
C THR A 449 -13.33 -29.09 13.13
N TYR A 450 -14.56 -28.91 12.66
CA TYR A 450 -15.79 -29.27 13.36
C TYR A 450 -16.51 -30.49 12.78
N GLY A 451 -16.12 -30.95 11.59
CA GLY A 451 -16.67 -32.14 10.92
C GLY A 451 -18.06 -31.97 10.31
N SER A 452 -18.64 -30.76 10.35
CA SER A 452 -19.93 -30.44 9.72
C SER A 452 -19.97 -28.96 9.31
N LEU A 453 -20.96 -28.59 8.50
CA LEU A 453 -21.30 -27.20 8.19
C LEU A 453 -22.70 -26.85 8.70
N ASP A 454 -23.23 -27.57 9.70
CA ASP A 454 -24.61 -27.41 10.15
C ASP A 454 -24.89 -26.07 10.83
N SER A 455 -23.87 -25.50 11.48
CA SER A 455 -23.89 -24.16 12.07
C SER A 455 -23.58 -23.05 11.06
N VAL A 456 -23.52 -23.32 9.74
CA VAL A 456 -23.21 -22.31 8.73
C VAL A 456 -24.46 -21.97 7.90
N LEU A 457 -24.73 -20.66 7.77
CA LEU A 457 -25.64 -20.06 6.81
C LEU A 457 -24.83 -19.30 5.75
N TYR A 458 -24.98 -19.68 4.48
CA TYR A 458 -24.24 -19.08 3.38
C TYR A 458 -25.17 -18.40 2.37
N PHE A 459 -25.01 -17.08 2.24
CA PHE A 459 -25.69 -16.25 1.25
C PHE A 459 -24.72 -15.81 0.16
N ASP A 460 -24.64 -16.56 -0.94
CA ASP A 460 -24.09 -16.02 -2.21
C ASP A 460 -25.10 -15.02 -2.77
N CYS A 461 -24.95 -13.76 -2.40
CA CYS A 461 -25.90 -12.70 -2.74
C CYS A 461 -26.00 -12.45 -4.26
N ALA A 462 -25.14 -13.07 -5.09
CA ALA A 462 -25.32 -13.05 -6.53
C ALA A 462 -26.50 -13.90 -7.00
N ALA A 463 -26.88 -14.93 -6.25
CA ALA A 463 -27.94 -15.90 -6.59
C ALA A 463 -29.01 -16.07 -5.48
N LEU A 464 -28.61 -15.97 -4.22
CA LEU A 464 -29.41 -16.20 -3.03
C LEU A 464 -29.27 -15.02 -2.05
N LEU A 465 -30.34 -14.26 -1.90
CA LEU A 465 -30.39 -13.10 -1.00
C LEU A 465 -30.97 -13.49 0.37
N PRO A 466 -30.58 -12.85 1.48
CA PRO A 466 -31.31 -12.99 2.73
C PRO A 466 -32.78 -12.59 2.57
N ALA A 467 -33.71 -13.36 3.12
CA ALA A 467 -35.16 -13.12 3.03
C ALA A 467 -35.64 -12.03 3.99
N LEU A 468 -35.02 -10.85 3.89
CA LEU A 468 -35.27 -9.70 4.74
C LEU A 468 -36.59 -9.02 4.39
N SER A 469 -37.38 -8.68 5.40
CA SER A 469 -38.56 -7.82 5.30
C SER A 469 -38.22 -6.42 5.81
N PHE A 470 -37.90 -5.49 4.90
CA PHE A 470 -37.39 -4.17 5.31
C PHE A 470 -38.47 -3.30 5.97
N PHE A 471 -39.59 -3.05 5.29
CA PHE A 471 -40.73 -2.27 5.79
C PHE A 471 -41.69 -3.16 6.59
N ASP A 472 -41.22 -3.64 7.74
CA ASP A 472 -41.97 -4.52 8.62
C ASP A 472 -41.65 -4.17 10.08
N ILE A 473 -42.68 -3.75 10.82
CA ILE A 473 -42.56 -3.36 12.23
C ILE A 473 -43.18 -4.42 13.16
N ARG A 474 -43.69 -5.54 12.63
CA ARG A 474 -44.41 -6.55 13.44
C ARG A 474 -43.55 -7.11 14.57
N LYS A 475 -42.27 -7.37 14.30
CA LYS A 475 -41.31 -7.84 15.32
C LYS A 475 -41.01 -6.77 16.37
N ASP A 476 -40.93 -5.49 15.98
CA ASP A 476 -40.71 -4.37 16.90
C ASP A 476 -41.90 -4.20 17.85
N LEU A 477 -43.12 -4.25 17.30
CA LEU A 477 -44.35 -4.20 18.10
C LEU A 477 -44.46 -5.38 19.06
N ALA A 478 -44.11 -6.59 18.61
CA ALA A 478 -44.09 -7.79 19.45
C ALA A 478 -43.06 -7.69 20.60
N ALA A 479 -41.94 -7.00 20.37
CA ALA A 479 -40.92 -6.72 21.37
C ALA A 479 -41.30 -5.55 22.33
N GLY A 480 -42.47 -4.92 22.14
CA GLY A 480 -42.96 -3.83 22.98
C GLY A 480 -42.45 -2.44 22.59
N VAL A 481 -41.82 -2.30 21.42
CA VAL A 481 -41.48 -0.98 20.85
C VAL A 481 -42.76 -0.25 20.47
N SER A 482 -42.85 1.04 20.78
CA SER A 482 -44.02 1.84 20.37
C SER A 482 -44.10 1.94 18.85
N ARG A 483 -45.32 1.90 18.27
CA ARG A 483 -45.50 2.07 16.82
C ARG A 483 -44.82 3.33 16.30
N THR A 484 -44.97 4.46 17.01
CA THR A 484 -44.35 5.73 16.63
C THR A 484 -42.83 5.59 16.47
N THR A 485 -42.16 4.98 17.45
CA THR A 485 -40.71 4.75 17.41
C THR A 485 -40.32 3.78 16.29
N ALA A 486 -41.02 2.64 16.16
CA ALA A 486 -40.70 1.65 15.13
C ALA A 486 -40.84 2.23 13.71
N VAL A 487 -41.89 3.02 13.46
CA VAL A 487 -42.12 3.68 12.18
C VAL A 487 -41.07 4.77 11.90
N GLU A 488 -40.69 5.54 12.92
CA GLU A 488 -39.62 6.55 12.79
C GLU A 488 -38.27 5.92 12.46
N ASP A 489 -37.88 4.87 13.20
CA ASP A 489 -36.65 4.12 12.93
C ASP A 489 -36.64 3.57 11.48
N LYS A 490 -37.76 3.00 11.00
CA LYS A 490 -37.85 2.50 9.62
C LYS A 490 -37.75 3.60 8.58
N ALA A 491 -38.39 4.75 8.81
CA ALA A 491 -38.30 5.88 7.91
C ALA A 491 -36.87 6.46 7.87
N ASP A 492 -36.22 6.57 9.03
CA ASP A 492 -34.84 7.08 9.14
C ASP A 492 -33.84 6.15 8.47
N HIS A 493 -33.90 4.85 8.74
CA HIS A 493 -33.05 3.87 8.06
C HIS A 493 -33.28 3.88 6.54
N TYR A 494 -34.53 4.03 6.08
CA TYR A 494 -34.82 4.12 4.65
C TYR A 494 -34.15 5.36 4.01
N LEU A 495 -34.25 6.52 4.66
CA LEU A 495 -33.60 7.74 4.19
C LEU A 495 -32.08 7.61 4.18
N GLU A 496 -31.49 6.98 5.21
CA GLU A 496 -30.05 6.72 5.25
C GLU A 496 -29.59 5.82 4.09
N LEU A 497 -30.38 4.81 3.74
CA LEU A 497 -30.09 3.96 2.59
C LEU A 497 -30.16 4.72 1.26
N LEU A 498 -31.13 5.63 1.11
CA LEU A 498 -31.19 6.52 -0.05
C LEU A 498 -29.99 7.47 -0.12
N VAL A 499 -29.53 8.01 1.03
CA VAL A 499 -28.28 8.78 1.11
C VAL A 499 -27.09 7.93 0.67
N GLY A 500 -27.03 6.66 1.08
CA GLY A 500 -26.00 5.70 0.69
C GLY A 500 -25.96 5.43 -0.81
N ILE A 501 -27.12 5.34 -1.48
CA ILE A 501 -27.23 5.12 -2.93
C ILE A 501 -26.90 6.38 -3.72
N MET A 502 -27.37 7.55 -3.27
CA MET A 502 -27.31 8.78 -4.06
C MET A 502 -26.08 9.65 -3.79
N GLY A 503 -25.43 9.45 -2.64
CA GLY A 503 -24.44 10.37 -2.09
C GLY A 503 -25.09 11.51 -1.31
N ARG A 504 -24.44 11.93 -0.22
CA ARG A 504 -24.95 12.93 0.73
C ARG A 504 -25.30 14.26 0.08
N ASP A 505 -24.38 14.82 -0.71
CA ASP A 505 -24.57 16.13 -1.33
C ASP A 505 -25.77 16.15 -2.30
N ARG A 506 -25.90 15.10 -3.13
CA ARG A 506 -27.03 14.99 -4.07
C ARG A 506 -28.36 14.77 -3.34
N PHE A 507 -28.34 14.06 -2.22
CA PHE A 507 -29.53 13.82 -1.44
C PHE A 507 -30.02 15.10 -0.73
N GLU A 508 -29.13 15.83 -0.06
CA GLU A 508 -29.42 17.02 0.74
C GLU A 508 -29.80 18.27 -0.11
N GLN A 509 -29.44 18.32 -1.40
CA GLN A 509 -29.80 19.42 -2.31
C GLN A 509 -31.32 19.65 -2.49
N ALA A 510 -32.17 18.65 -2.26
CA ALA A 510 -33.63 18.82 -2.34
C ALA A 510 -34.25 18.94 -0.94
N VAL A 511 -34.28 20.16 -0.41
CA VAL A 511 -34.60 20.47 1.00
C VAL A 511 -35.94 19.89 1.51
N ARG A 512 -36.92 19.59 0.65
CA ARG A 512 -38.24 19.05 1.08
C ARG A 512 -38.51 17.58 0.77
N SER A 513 -37.81 16.95 -0.17
CA SER A 513 -38.10 15.56 -0.58
C SER A 513 -37.89 14.52 0.54
N PRO A 514 -36.86 14.62 1.40
CA PRO A 514 -36.67 13.69 2.52
C PRO A 514 -37.85 13.65 3.50
N ASP A 515 -38.40 14.82 3.84
CA ASP A 515 -39.55 14.93 4.75
C ASP A 515 -40.81 14.29 4.16
N ILE A 516 -41.04 14.45 2.86
CA ILE A 516 -42.20 13.87 2.18
C ILE A 516 -42.09 12.35 2.11
N ILE A 517 -40.91 11.81 1.80
CA ILE A 517 -40.65 10.37 1.85
C ILE A 517 -40.94 9.84 3.27
N ARG A 518 -40.48 10.55 4.31
CA ARG A 518 -40.78 10.21 5.71
C ARG A 518 -42.29 10.21 5.98
N TYR A 519 -43.02 11.21 5.51
CA TYR A 519 -44.47 11.29 5.70
C TYR A 519 -45.23 10.18 4.97
N LEU A 520 -44.82 9.83 3.76
CA LEU A 520 -45.40 8.73 2.99
C LEU A 520 -45.15 7.37 3.67
N VAL A 521 -43.93 7.13 4.16
CA VAL A 521 -43.63 5.92 4.96
C VAL A 521 -44.49 5.89 6.23
N LYS A 522 -44.61 7.02 6.95
CA LYS A 522 -45.49 7.12 8.14
C LYS A 522 -46.95 6.85 7.81
N ALA A 523 -47.45 7.35 6.67
CA ALA A 523 -48.82 7.12 6.21
C ALA A 523 -49.08 5.65 5.87
N LEU A 524 -48.11 4.96 5.26
CA LEU A 524 -48.26 3.53 4.94
C LEU A 524 -48.23 2.62 6.17
N PHE A 525 -47.68 3.08 7.29
CA PHE A 525 -47.77 2.41 8.60
C PHE A 525 -48.91 2.92 9.49
N ASP A 526 -49.81 3.76 8.96
CA ASP A 526 -50.93 4.33 9.71
C ASP A 526 -51.79 3.21 10.34
N PRO A 527 -52.16 3.31 11.62
CA PRO A 527 -52.86 2.23 12.32
C PRO A 527 -54.29 1.96 11.82
N VAL A 528 -54.87 2.88 11.03
CA VAL A 528 -56.25 2.75 10.51
C VAL A 528 -56.26 2.52 9.00
N ASN A 529 -55.39 3.20 8.26
CA ASN A 529 -55.38 3.25 6.80
C ASN A 529 -54.16 2.55 6.16
N GLY A 530 -53.16 2.16 6.97
CA GLY A 530 -51.95 1.47 6.53
C GLY A 530 -51.84 0.05 7.07
N ASP A 531 -50.65 -0.54 6.91
CA ASP A 531 -50.34 -1.92 7.29
C ASP A 531 -49.07 -2.01 8.16
N ASP A 532 -48.94 -3.04 8.99
CA ASP A 532 -47.76 -3.26 9.86
C ASP A 532 -46.55 -3.81 9.08
N ALA A 533 -46.76 -4.21 7.83
CA ALA A 533 -45.72 -4.57 6.89
C ALA A 533 -46.20 -4.27 5.46
N PHE A 534 -45.37 -3.65 4.64
CA PHE A 534 -45.68 -3.37 3.25
C PHE A 534 -44.46 -3.56 2.34
N GLN A 535 -44.68 -3.63 1.04
CA GLN A 535 -43.62 -3.79 0.05
C GLN A 535 -43.23 -2.42 -0.51
N HIS A 536 -41.96 -2.23 -0.88
CA HIS A 536 -41.49 -0.94 -1.43
C HIS A 536 -42.31 -0.41 -2.62
N ARG A 537 -42.87 -1.30 -3.47
CA ARG A 537 -43.80 -0.90 -4.53
C ARG A 537 -45.06 -0.18 -4.03
N ALA A 538 -45.50 -0.41 -2.80
CA ALA A 538 -46.61 0.33 -2.19
C ALA A 538 -46.20 1.78 -1.87
N LEU A 539 -44.95 2.02 -1.47
CA LEU A 539 -44.39 3.36 -1.29
C LEU A 539 -44.26 4.11 -2.61
N HIS A 540 -43.80 3.43 -3.66
CA HIS A 540 -43.76 4.00 -5.00
C HIS A 540 -45.17 4.34 -5.51
N ALA A 541 -46.13 3.42 -5.36
CA ALA A 541 -47.54 3.65 -5.73
C ALA A 541 -48.18 4.79 -4.95
N ALA A 542 -47.93 4.92 -3.64
CA ALA A 542 -48.45 6.01 -2.82
C ALA A 542 -47.88 7.37 -3.25
N ALA A 543 -46.59 7.44 -3.61
CA ALA A 543 -45.98 8.65 -4.13
C ALA A 543 -46.57 9.05 -5.50
N GLN A 544 -46.76 8.07 -6.40
CA GLN A 544 -47.38 8.29 -7.71
C GLN A 544 -48.84 8.71 -7.59
N GLU A 545 -49.65 8.05 -6.76
CA GLU A 545 -51.06 8.42 -6.56
C GLU A 545 -51.19 9.85 -6.00
N MET A 546 -50.31 10.24 -5.08
CA MET A 546 -50.27 11.60 -4.54
C MET A 546 -49.91 12.61 -5.63
N HIS A 547 -48.95 12.28 -6.51
CA HIS A 547 -48.54 13.13 -7.63
C HIS A 547 -49.67 13.30 -8.66
N ASP A 548 -50.26 12.20 -9.12
CA ASP A 548 -51.27 12.18 -10.19
C ASP A 548 -52.59 12.82 -9.76
N ARG A 549 -53.03 12.58 -8.52
CA ARG A 549 -54.34 13.02 -8.03
C ARG A 549 -54.30 14.32 -7.24
N GLN A 550 -53.11 14.83 -6.94
CA GLN A 550 -52.91 15.94 -6.00
C GLN A 550 -53.72 15.74 -4.71
N SER A 551 -53.65 14.53 -4.14
CA SER A 551 -54.40 14.14 -2.95
C SER A 551 -53.50 13.40 -1.99
N ALA A 552 -53.49 13.82 -0.73
CA ALA A 552 -52.69 13.20 0.31
C ALA A 552 -53.29 11.83 0.73
N PRO A 553 -52.45 10.85 1.11
CA PRO A 553 -52.92 9.63 1.74
C PRO A 553 -53.73 9.92 3.01
N ALA A 554 -54.77 9.12 3.26
CA ALA A 554 -55.55 9.22 4.49
C ALA A 554 -54.72 8.73 5.69
N VAL A 555 -54.68 9.51 6.76
CA VAL A 555 -53.97 9.19 8.00
C VAL A 555 -54.84 9.53 9.20
N ALA A 556 -54.69 8.78 10.29
CA ALA A 556 -55.43 9.00 11.53
C ALA A 556 -54.82 10.10 12.42
N ASP A 557 -53.54 10.41 12.21
CA ASP A 557 -52.81 11.45 12.94
C ASP A 557 -53.09 12.85 12.34
N GLU A 558 -53.73 13.72 13.11
CA GLU A 558 -54.10 15.09 12.68
C GLU A 558 -52.89 15.99 12.35
N ASP A 559 -51.72 15.74 12.93
CA ASP A 559 -50.51 16.50 12.63
C ASP A 559 -49.87 16.01 11.33
N LEU A 560 -49.81 14.70 11.10
CA LEU A 560 -49.36 14.12 9.83
C LEU A 560 -50.30 14.50 8.67
N GLU A 561 -51.61 14.50 8.89
CA GLU A 561 -52.61 14.94 7.91
C GLU A 561 -52.33 16.39 7.49
N ARG A 562 -52.06 17.27 8.47
CA ARG A 562 -51.75 18.69 8.22
C ARG A 562 -50.45 18.87 7.44
N LEU A 563 -49.42 18.07 7.73
CA LEU A 563 -48.15 18.10 7.02
C LEU A 563 -48.33 17.66 5.55
N LEU A 564 -49.01 16.53 5.31
CA LEU A 564 -49.30 16.03 3.97
C LEU A 564 -50.21 16.99 3.18
N ALA A 565 -51.24 17.56 3.81
CA ALA A 565 -52.09 18.58 3.20
C ALA A 565 -51.30 19.86 2.85
N GLY A 566 -50.32 20.24 3.67
CA GLY A 566 -49.41 21.35 3.39
C GLY A 566 -48.51 21.12 2.17
N VAL A 567 -48.19 19.86 1.86
CA VAL A 567 -47.47 19.49 0.63
C VAL A 567 -48.38 19.68 -0.58
N VAL A 568 -49.62 19.19 -0.53
CA VAL A 568 -50.61 19.30 -1.62
C VAL A 568 -51.06 20.75 -1.87
N ALA A 569 -51.07 21.59 -0.84
CA ALA A 569 -51.48 22.99 -0.94
C ALA A 569 -50.49 23.91 -1.69
N ASN A 570 -49.33 23.41 -2.13
CA ASN A 570 -48.36 24.19 -2.91
C ASN A 570 -48.90 24.50 -4.32
N SER A 571 -48.25 25.46 -5.00
CA SER A 571 -48.59 25.76 -6.41
C SER A 571 -48.38 24.51 -7.28
N ALA A 572 -49.16 24.34 -8.35
CA ALA A 572 -49.06 23.16 -9.21
C ALA A 572 -47.62 22.90 -9.71
N ARG A 573 -46.91 23.97 -10.12
CA ARG A 573 -45.50 23.88 -10.54
C ARG A 573 -44.58 23.42 -9.40
N SER A 574 -44.69 24.05 -8.24
CA SER A 574 -43.85 23.70 -7.07
C SER A 574 -44.17 22.30 -6.53
N PHE A 575 -45.44 21.88 -6.61
CA PHE A 575 -45.86 20.54 -6.23
C PHE A 575 -45.26 19.49 -7.17
N ASP A 576 -45.32 19.74 -8.49
CA ASP A 576 -44.70 18.88 -9.50
C ASP A 576 -43.20 18.72 -9.27
N GLU A 577 -42.46 19.84 -9.14
CA GLU A 577 -41.01 19.83 -8.91
C GLU A 577 -40.64 19.03 -7.64
N ILE A 578 -41.40 19.21 -6.56
CA ILE A 578 -41.17 18.51 -5.29
C ILE A 578 -41.45 17.01 -5.43
N MET A 579 -42.59 16.64 -6.01
CA MET A 579 -43.00 15.23 -6.16
C MET A 579 -42.13 14.48 -7.16
N GLN A 580 -41.69 15.13 -8.25
CA GLN A 580 -40.68 14.57 -9.16
C GLN A 580 -39.36 14.30 -8.41
N GLY A 581 -38.96 15.21 -7.52
CA GLY A 581 -37.82 15.01 -6.62
C GLY A 581 -37.98 13.83 -5.65
N VAL A 582 -39.21 13.52 -5.21
CA VAL A 582 -39.53 12.36 -4.36
C VAL A 582 -39.51 11.07 -5.16
N ALA A 583 -40.18 11.03 -6.33
CA ALA A 583 -40.22 9.86 -7.21
C ALA A 583 -38.82 9.42 -7.64
N ASN A 584 -38.00 10.36 -8.13
CA ASN A 584 -36.61 10.11 -8.56
C ASN A 584 -35.74 9.47 -7.47
N ARG A 585 -36.03 9.71 -6.18
CA ARG A 585 -35.31 9.12 -5.04
C ARG A 585 -35.80 7.72 -4.74
N ILE A 586 -37.12 7.52 -4.65
CA ILE A 586 -37.74 6.21 -4.38
C ILE A 586 -37.38 5.21 -5.49
N GLU A 587 -37.27 5.67 -6.74
CA GLU A 587 -36.94 4.85 -7.91
C GLU A 587 -35.51 4.35 -7.95
N LYS A 588 -34.61 4.82 -7.09
CA LYS A 588 -33.21 4.34 -7.06
C LYS A 588 -33.06 2.90 -6.58
N ILE A 589 -33.94 2.43 -5.72
CA ILE A 589 -33.91 1.06 -5.18
C ILE A 589 -34.30 -0.01 -6.22
N PRO A 590 -35.41 0.13 -6.98
CA PRO A 590 -35.81 -0.90 -7.94
C PRO A 590 -34.90 -1.02 -9.18
N VAL A 591 -33.96 -0.11 -9.40
CA VAL A 591 -32.98 -0.19 -10.52
C VAL A 591 -32.14 -1.47 -10.44
N ASP A 592 -31.75 -1.89 -9.23
CA ASP A 592 -31.07 -3.16 -9.03
C ASP A 592 -32.07 -4.27 -8.66
N ARG A 593 -32.12 -5.34 -9.47
CA ARG A 593 -33.04 -6.48 -9.26
C ARG A 593 -32.93 -7.10 -7.87
N ARG A 594 -31.73 -7.08 -7.26
CA ARG A 594 -31.48 -7.67 -5.94
C ARG A 594 -32.06 -6.81 -4.83
N LEU A 595 -31.79 -5.51 -4.89
CA LEU A 595 -32.40 -4.55 -3.97
C LEU A 595 -33.92 -4.56 -4.14
N ALA A 596 -34.42 -4.53 -5.38
CA ALA A 596 -35.85 -4.65 -5.66
C ALA A 596 -36.46 -5.90 -5.00
N ARG A 597 -35.77 -7.05 -5.06
CA ARG A 597 -36.24 -8.30 -4.45
C ARG A 597 -36.25 -8.25 -2.92
N LEU A 598 -35.20 -7.72 -2.29
CA LEU A 598 -35.14 -7.54 -0.84
C LEU A 598 -36.25 -6.61 -0.34
N PHE A 599 -36.40 -5.44 -0.96
CA PHE A 599 -37.33 -4.40 -0.51
C PHE A 599 -38.80 -4.70 -0.80
N ASN A 600 -39.09 -5.65 -1.71
CA ASN A 600 -40.44 -6.09 -2.02
C ASN A 600 -40.78 -7.46 -1.42
N HIS A 601 -39.93 -7.98 -0.54
CA HIS A 601 -40.24 -9.18 0.23
C HIS A 601 -40.99 -8.81 1.51
N VAL A 602 -42.14 -9.46 1.72
CA VAL A 602 -42.86 -9.48 2.99
C VAL A 602 -43.26 -10.94 3.20
N PRO A 603 -42.88 -11.57 4.32
CA PRO A 603 -43.16 -12.98 4.53
C PRO A 603 -44.66 -13.24 4.68
N GLU A 604 -45.16 -14.24 3.94
CA GLU A 604 -46.52 -14.76 4.00
C GLU A 604 -46.51 -16.21 4.53
N GLY A 605 -47.24 -16.48 5.62
CA GLY A 605 -47.29 -17.81 6.25
C GLY A 605 -45.90 -18.31 6.70
N ASP A 606 -45.58 -19.57 6.39
CA ASP A 606 -44.27 -20.20 6.65
C ASP A 606 -43.25 -19.94 5.52
N GLY A 607 -43.41 -18.85 4.77
CA GLY A 607 -42.47 -18.47 3.71
C GLY A 607 -41.07 -18.15 4.26
N PRO A 608 -40.04 -18.11 3.37
CA PRO A 608 -38.67 -17.82 3.79
C PRO A 608 -38.60 -16.44 4.44
N HIS A 609 -37.91 -16.36 5.58
CA HIS A 609 -37.71 -15.12 6.33
C HIS A 609 -36.32 -15.10 6.93
N PHE A 610 -35.72 -13.91 7.01
CA PHE A 610 -34.44 -13.70 7.65
C PHE A 610 -34.49 -12.45 8.51
N ASP A 611 -34.11 -12.60 9.78
CA ASP A 611 -33.87 -11.52 10.72
C ASP A 611 -32.71 -11.93 11.64
N PHE A 612 -31.74 -11.05 11.84
CA PHE A 612 -30.61 -11.37 12.71
C PHE A 612 -31.03 -11.76 14.13
N GLY A 613 -32.14 -11.20 14.64
CA GLY A 613 -32.63 -11.47 15.98
C GLY A 613 -32.96 -12.94 16.26
N ASP A 614 -33.22 -13.72 15.22
CA ASP A 614 -33.48 -15.17 15.35
C ASP A 614 -32.18 -15.97 15.53
N PHE A 615 -31.01 -15.35 15.33
CA PHE A 615 -29.70 -16.00 15.30
C PHE A 615 -28.67 -15.43 16.29
N LEU A 616 -28.85 -14.20 16.82
CA LEU A 616 -27.83 -13.52 17.64
C LEU A 616 -27.36 -14.33 18.86
N ASP A 617 -28.25 -15.12 19.46
CA ASP A 617 -27.99 -15.96 20.62
C ASP A 617 -27.72 -17.43 20.26
N GLU A 618 -27.58 -17.75 18.98
CA GLU A 618 -27.26 -19.09 18.48
C GLU A 618 -25.77 -19.19 18.11
N ASP A 619 -25.23 -20.40 18.25
CA ASP A 619 -23.87 -20.74 17.87
C ASP A 619 -23.83 -21.02 16.36
N VAL A 620 -23.86 -19.93 15.56
CA VAL A 620 -24.04 -19.97 14.11
C VAL A 620 -23.13 -18.96 13.41
N VAL A 621 -22.67 -19.33 12.21
CA VAL A 621 -21.85 -18.49 11.35
C VAL A 621 -22.66 -18.09 10.14
N ILE A 622 -22.88 -16.78 9.98
CA ILE A 622 -23.66 -16.21 8.88
C ILE A 622 -22.71 -15.53 7.91
N ILE A 623 -22.52 -16.12 6.73
CA ILE A 623 -21.64 -15.61 5.68
C ILE A 623 -22.49 -14.90 4.62
N VAL A 624 -22.27 -13.60 4.49
CA VAL A 624 -22.88 -12.74 3.48
C VAL A 624 -21.82 -12.44 2.43
N ASP A 625 -21.83 -13.21 1.35
CA ASP A 625 -20.90 -13.05 0.22
C ASP A 625 -21.53 -12.17 -0.84
N THR A 626 -20.96 -10.99 -1.02
CA THR A 626 -21.36 -10.00 -2.02
C THR A 626 -20.32 -9.84 -3.12
N GLY A 627 -19.25 -10.65 -3.12
CA GLY A 627 -18.08 -10.48 -3.98
C GLY A 627 -18.30 -10.54 -5.49
N ARG A 628 -19.48 -10.99 -5.92
CA ARG A 628 -19.90 -11.08 -7.33
C ARG A 628 -20.96 -10.03 -7.73
N ILE A 629 -21.10 -8.97 -6.94
CA ILE A 629 -22.08 -7.89 -7.11
C ILE A 629 -21.35 -6.56 -7.37
N ARG A 630 -21.98 -5.61 -8.09
CA ARG A 630 -21.42 -4.26 -8.30
C ARG A 630 -21.23 -3.53 -6.95
N THR A 631 -20.15 -2.77 -6.82
CA THR A 631 -19.73 -2.10 -5.57
C THR A 631 -20.82 -1.26 -4.89
N ASP A 632 -21.58 -0.46 -5.66
CA ASP A 632 -22.66 0.36 -5.10
C ASP A 632 -23.78 -0.52 -4.50
N THR A 633 -24.18 -1.58 -5.21
CA THR A 633 -25.16 -2.54 -4.70
C THR A 633 -24.61 -3.30 -3.48
N GLN A 634 -23.33 -3.71 -3.48
CA GLN A 634 -22.69 -4.37 -2.32
C GLN A 634 -22.77 -3.49 -1.07
N ARG A 635 -22.40 -2.21 -1.20
CA ARG A 635 -22.46 -1.22 -0.11
C ARG A 635 -23.87 -1.11 0.45
N VAL A 636 -24.86 -0.93 -0.42
CA VAL A 636 -26.26 -0.75 0.00
C VAL A 636 -26.81 -2.02 0.64
N MET A 637 -26.52 -3.20 0.09
CA MET A 637 -26.91 -4.47 0.70
C MET A 637 -26.30 -4.64 2.09
N THR A 638 -25.03 -4.29 2.26
CA THR A 638 -24.36 -4.32 3.57
C THR A 638 -25.06 -3.37 4.55
N LEU A 639 -25.36 -2.13 4.15
CA LEU A 639 -26.08 -1.16 5.00
C LEU A 639 -27.49 -1.64 5.38
N VAL A 640 -28.22 -2.27 4.44
CA VAL A 640 -29.54 -2.86 4.70
C VAL A 640 -29.46 -3.95 5.77
N LEU A 641 -28.44 -4.80 5.71
CA LEU A 641 -28.23 -5.88 6.68
C LEU A 641 -27.75 -5.34 8.03
N LEU A 642 -26.84 -4.35 8.04
CA LEU A 642 -26.45 -3.65 9.27
C LEU A 642 -27.65 -2.96 9.93
N SER A 643 -28.59 -2.42 9.14
CA SER A 643 -29.86 -1.86 9.62
C SER A 643 -30.73 -2.90 10.30
N ASN A 644 -30.88 -4.08 9.69
CA ASN A 644 -31.58 -5.18 10.34
C ASN A 644 -30.89 -5.62 11.64
N LEU A 645 -29.55 -5.72 11.62
CA LEU A 645 -28.75 -6.08 12.80
C LEU A 645 -28.96 -5.08 13.94
N TRP A 646 -28.90 -3.78 13.65
CA TRP A 646 -29.12 -2.73 14.62
C TRP A 646 -30.51 -2.81 15.28
N SER A 647 -31.56 -2.99 14.47
CA SER A 647 -32.92 -3.20 14.99
C SER A 647 -33.00 -4.47 15.85
N ALA A 648 -32.38 -5.57 15.41
CA ALA A 648 -32.35 -6.82 16.16
C ALA A 648 -31.64 -6.68 17.52
N LEU A 649 -30.51 -5.95 17.58
CA LEU A 649 -29.77 -5.67 18.81
C LEU A 649 -30.59 -4.84 19.79
N ARG A 650 -31.29 -3.80 19.31
CA ARG A 650 -32.20 -3.01 20.15
C ARG A 650 -33.33 -3.87 20.74
N ARG A 651 -33.94 -4.75 19.95
CA ARG A 651 -34.96 -5.70 20.43
C ARG A 651 -34.40 -6.69 21.44
N ARG A 652 -33.18 -7.21 21.21
CA ARG A 652 -32.47 -8.09 22.15
C ARG A 652 -32.23 -7.40 23.50
N ALA A 653 -31.81 -6.15 23.47
CA ALA A 653 -31.57 -5.36 24.68
C ALA A 653 -32.85 -5.08 25.50
N GLN A 654 -33.99 -4.95 24.82
CA GLN A 654 -35.27 -4.67 25.47
C GLN A 654 -35.93 -5.93 26.07
N SER A 655 -35.68 -7.09 25.47
CA SER A 655 -36.21 -8.38 25.90
C SER A 655 -35.35 -9.08 26.96
N THR A 656 -34.05 -8.79 27.01
CA THR A 656 -33.12 -9.39 27.98
C THR A 656 -33.25 -8.71 29.35
N PRO A 657 -33.48 -9.45 30.44
CA PRO A 657 -33.49 -8.89 31.78
C PRO A 657 -32.14 -8.25 32.12
N SER A 658 -32.14 -7.12 32.85
CA SER A 658 -30.91 -6.41 33.25
C SER A 658 -29.93 -7.21 34.12
N THR A 659 -30.30 -8.43 34.52
CA THR A 659 -29.50 -9.36 35.32
C THR A 659 -28.74 -10.41 34.50
N GLU A 660 -29.01 -10.53 33.20
CA GLU A 660 -28.38 -11.52 32.30
C GLU A 660 -27.36 -10.85 31.37
N SER A 661 -26.26 -11.54 31.08
CA SER A 661 -25.25 -11.09 30.12
C SER A 661 -25.54 -11.64 28.73
N TYR A 662 -25.37 -10.82 27.70
CA TYR A 662 -25.49 -11.24 26.31
C TYR A 662 -24.40 -12.25 25.93
N LYS A 663 -24.77 -13.24 25.09
CA LYS A 663 -23.78 -13.97 24.29
C LYS A 663 -23.08 -12.99 23.34
N LEU A 664 -21.76 -13.12 23.23
CA LEU A 664 -20.97 -12.25 22.36
C LEU A 664 -21.30 -12.54 20.89
N VAL A 665 -21.71 -11.50 20.16
CA VAL A 665 -21.90 -11.54 18.70
C VAL A 665 -20.71 -10.89 18.04
N ASN A 666 -20.08 -11.55 17.07
CA ASN A 666 -18.97 -10.97 16.32
C ASN A 666 -19.38 -10.60 14.91
N VAL A 667 -19.03 -9.39 14.49
CA VAL A 667 -19.29 -8.90 13.14
C VAL A 667 -17.95 -8.64 12.44
N TYR A 668 -17.68 -9.38 11.38
CA TYR A 668 -16.48 -9.25 10.56
C TYR A 668 -16.83 -8.51 9.27
N LEU A 669 -16.33 -7.28 9.13
CA LEU A 669 -16.53 -6.43 7.96
C LEU A 669 -15.24 -6.36 7.15
N GLU A 670 -15.15 -7.15 6.08
CA GLU A 670 -14.10 -6.98 5.09
C GLU A 670 -14.40 -5.77 4.19
N GLU A 671 -13.37 -4.99 3.84
CA GLU A 671 -13.47 -3.75 3.07
C GLU A 671 -14.41 -2.71 3.69
N ALA A 672 -14.31 -2.57 5.02
CA ALA A 672 -15.16 -1.69 5.82
C ALA A 672 -15.09 -0.21 5.40
N ALA A 673 -14.05 0.22 4.69
CA ALA A 673 -13.92 1.59 4.18
C ALA A 673 -15.11 2.01 3.29
N SER A 674 -15.70 1.07 2.55
CA SER A 674 -16.85 1.33 1.68
C SER A 674 -18.14 1.71 2.43
N VAL A 675 -18.28 1.31 3.69
CA VAL A 675 -19.49 1.53 4.52
C VAL A 675 -19.23 2.40 5.76
N ALA A 676 -17.98 2.74 6.03
CA ALA A 676 -17.57 3.44 7.25
C ALA A 676 -18.13 4.85 7.43
N THR A 677 -18.53 5.52 6.34
CA THR A 677 -19.13 6.85 6.41
C THR A 677 -20.62 6.85 6.72
N SER A 678 -21.22 5.68 6.94
CA SER A 678 -22.63 5.57 7.32
C SER A 678 -22.81 5.86 8.81
N ASN A 679 -23.93 6.49 9.17
CA ASN A 679 -24.25 6.76 10.58
C ASN A 679 -24.49 5.44 11.30
N ILE A 680 -25.06 4.44 10.63
CA ILE A 680 -25.31 3.14 11.22
C ILE A 680 -24.04 2.43 11.69
N LEU A 681 -22.94 2.51 10.94
CA LEU A 681 -21.69 1.90 11.39
C LEU A 681 -21.10 2.67 12.58
N GLN A 682 -21.23 3.99 12.60
CA GLN A 682 -20.81 4.82 13.74
C GLN A 682 -21.61 4.50 15.01
N ASP A 683 -22.92 4.34 14.88
CA ASP A 683 -23.80 3.92 15.98
C ASP A 683 -23.44 2.52 16.48
N LEU A 684 -23.16 1.59 15.57
CA LEU A 684 -22.67 0.26 15.92
C LEU A 684 -21.33 0.35 16.67
N LEU A 685 -20.34 1.10 16.20
CA LEU A 685 -19.03 1.20 16.87
C LEU A 685 -19.10 1.90 18.24
N SER A 686 -20.01 2.85 18.43
CA SER A 686 -20.12 3.60 19.68
C SER A 686 -21.00 2.91 20.73
N GLN A 687 -22.07 2.22 20.31
CA GLN A 687 -23.10 1.72 21.22
C GLN A 687 -23.16 0.19 21.32
N SER A 688 -22.68 -0.55 20.31
CA SER A 688 -22.86 -2.02 20.26
C SER A 688 -22.13 -2.80 21.35
N ARG A 689 -21.13 -2.17 21.99
CA ARG A 689 -20.47 -2.71 23.19
C ARG A 689 -21.49 -3.03 24.29
N GLY A 690 -22.51 -2.19 24.45
CA GLY A 690 -23.60 -2.38 25.41
C GLY A 690 -24.54 -3.53 25.08
N PHE A 691 -24.49 -4.04 23.84
CA PHE A 691 -25.28 -5.19 23.36
C PHE A 691 -24.45 -6.48 23.27
N GLY A 692 -23.20 -6.47 23.76
CA GLY A 692 -22.30 -7.62 23.66
C GLY A 692 -21.90 -7.92 22.21
N VAL A 693 -21.53 -6.89 21.44
CA VAL A 693 -21.09 -7.05 20.05
C VAL A 693 -19.62 -6.65 19.89
N GLY A 694 -18.82 -7.54 19.30
CA GLY A 694 -17.48 -7.26 18.81
C GLY A 694 -17.51 -6.98 17.31
N ILE A 695 -16.83 -5.94 16.84
CA ILE A 695 -16.77 -5.60 15.41
C ILE A 695 -15.31 -5.65 14.99
N THR A 696 -15.01 -6.44 13.97
CA THR A 696 -13.70 -6.51 13.31
C THR A 696 -13.78 -5.78 11.97
N LEU A 697 -13.10 -4.64 11.88
CA LEU A 697 -13.01 -3.82 10.68
C LEU A 697 -11.73 -4.18 9.92
N ALA A 698 -11.86 -4.89 8.80
CA ALA A 698 -10.73 -5.23 7.95
C ALA A 698 -10.70 -4.33 6.70
N MET A 699 -9.59 -3.60 6.50
CA MET A 699 -9.42 -2.71 5.35
C MET A 699 -7.96 -2.64 4.89
N GLN A 700 -7.71 -2.06 3.72
CA GLN A 700 -6.35 -1.98 3.18
C GLN A 700 -5.55 -0.87 3.86
N PHE A 701 -6.07 0.36 3.83
CA PHE A 701 -5.41 1.53 4.37
C PHE A 701 -6.42 2.43 5.08
N PRO A 702 -6.23 2.73 6.37
CA PRO A 702 -7.16 3.59 7.10
C PRO A 702 -7.25 5.01 6.53
N ASP A 703 -6.18 5.54 5.92
CA ASP A 703 -6.17 6.85 5.23
C ASP A 703 -7.25 6.99 4.14
N GLN A 704 -7.77 5.87 3.60
CA GLN A 704 -8.93 5.89 2.70
C GLN A 704 -10.15 6.56 3.36
N LEU A 705 -10.34 6.37 4.67
CA LEU A 705 -11.40 7.04 5.42
C LEU A 705 -11.12 8.53 5.57
N ARG A 706 -9.86 8.92 5.79
CA ARG A 706 -9.46 10.32 5.98
C ARG A 706 -9.75 11.16 4.74
N ARG A 707 -9.56 10.58 3.54
CA ARG A 707 -9.86 11.24 2.26
C ARG A 707 -11.35 11.50 2.06
N ILE A 708 -12.21 10.70 2.70
CA ILE A 708 -13.67 10.86 2.63
C ILE A 708 -14.15 11.77 3.76
N ASP A 709 -13.78 11.47 5.01
CA ASP A 709 -14.13 12.23 6.21
C ASP A 709 -13.14 11.97 7.36
N ASP A 710 -12.38 12.99 7.74
CA ASP A 710 -11.44 12.95 8.88
C ASP A 710 -12.11 12.65 10.23
N ALA A 711 -13.37 13.04 10.42
CA ALA A 711 -14.11 12.76 11.64
C ALA A 711 -14.40 11.25 11.78
N VAL A 712 -14.77 10.58 10.68
CA VAL A 712 -14.98 9.12 10.65
C VAL A 712 -13.70 8.37 11.03
N TYR A 713 -12.56 8.81 10.47
CA TYR A 713 -11.26 8.24 10.79
C TYR A 713 -10.95 8.37 12.30
N ARG A 714 -11.16 9.56 12.89
CA ARG A 714 -10.94 9.78 14.33
C ARG A 714 -11.88 8.94 15.19
N GLU A 715 -13.13 8.81 14.80
CA GLU A 715 -14.13 8.01 15.51
C GLU A 715 -13.74 6.52 15.51
N LEU A 716 -13.24 6.00 14.38
CA LEU A 716 -12.69 4.65 14.31
C LEU A 716 -11.52 4.49 15.29
N LEU A 717 -10.56 5.42 15.27
CA LEU A 717 -9.38 5.32 16.13
C LEU A 717 -9.72 5.35 17.63
N ASN A 718 -10.78 6.08 18.00
CA ASN A 718 -11.23 6.21 19.39
C ASN A 718 -12.07 5.01 19.86
N ASN A 719 -12.86 4.41 18.98
CA ASN A 719 -13.76 3.31 19.32
C ASN A 719 -13.17 1.92 19.07
N VAL A 720 -11.95 1.81 18.55
CA VAL A 720 -11.25 0.53 18.40
C VAL A 720 -10.08 0.45 19.36
N SER A 721 -10.02 -0.61 20.16
CA SER A 721 -8.95 -0.81 21.15
C SER A 721 -7.93 -1.88 20.76
N THR A 722 -8.25 -2.77 19.82
CA THR A 722 -7.31 -3.78 19.30
C THR A 722 -6.90 -3.43 17.88
N TYR A 723 -5.60 -3.38 17.59
CA TYR A 723 -5.08 -3.15 16.25
C TYR A 723 -4.20 -4.32 15.83
N VAL A 724 -4.40 -4.79 14.60
CA VAL A 724 -3.54 -5.73 13.90
C VAL A 724 -3.18 -5.09 12.56
N THR A 725 -1.99 -4.52 12.46
CA THR A 725 -1.57 -3.79 11.26
C THR A 725 -0.38 -4.45 10.60
N GLY A 726 -0.48 -4.67 9.30
CA GLY A 726 0.64 -5.07 8.46
C GLY A 726 1.30 -3.84 7.84
N ASN A 727 1.89 -4.05 6.67
CA ASN A 727 2.51 -2.99 5.88
C ASN A 727 1.50 -1.91 5.45
N VAL A 728 1.63 -0.71 6.02
CA VAL A 728 0.79 0.49 5.77
C VAL A 728 1.73 1.70 5.63
N PRO A 729 2.11 2.09 4.40
CA PRO A 729 3.22 3.02 4.19
C PRO A 729 2.90 4.51 4.36
N THR A 730 1.63 4.89 4.46
CA THR A 730 1.20 6.31 4.38
C THR A 730 0.09 6.62 5.39
N ASP A 731 0.39 6.50 6.68
CA ASP A 731 -0.55 6.88 7.75
C ASP A 731 0.17 7.36 9.03
N ASP A 732 0.44 8.67 9.11
CA ASP A 732 1.14 9.27 10.25
C ASP A 732 0.33 9.21 11.55
N ARG A 733 -1.00 9.32 11.47
CA ARG A 733 -1.86 9.26 12.68
C ARG A 733 -1.90 7.87 13.29
N LEU A 734 -1.85 6.85 12.44
CA LEU A 734 -1.71 5.48 12.89
C LEU A 734 -0.34 5.26 13.56
N ALA A 735 0.73 5.87 13.02
CA ALA A 735 2.05 5.85 13.67
C ALA A 735 2.04 6.56 15.03
N ASP A 736 1.44 7.76 15.11
CA ASP A 736 1.28 8.52 16.37
C ASP A 736 0.60 7.68 17.46
N ARG A 737 -0.46 6.95 17.11
CA ARG A 737 -1.18 6.06 18.04
C ARG A 737 -0.32 4.96 18.67
N PHE A 738 0.65 4.44 17.92
CA PHE A 738 1.56 3.38 18.36
C PHE A 738 2.86 3.92 18.99
N THR A 739 3.08 5.23 19.00
CA THR A 739 4.25 5.88 19.61
C THR A 739 4.41 5.45 21.07
N THR A 740 5.65 5.19 21.48
CA THR A 740 5.99 4.86 22.87
C THR A 740 7.09 5.79 23.38
N ALA A 741 7.39 5.72 24.68
CA ALA A 741 8.52 6.48 25.23
C ALA A 741 9.88 6.11 24.59
N ASP A 742 9.98 4.91 24.00
CA ASP A 742 11.22 4.36 23.44
C ASP A 742 11.23 4.38 21.91
N MET A 743 10.14 4.81 21.25
CA MET A 743 10.03 4.93 19.80
C MET A 743 9.22 6.15 19.42
N SER A 744 9.85 7.06 18.68
CA SER A 744 9.21 8.23 18.11
C SER A 744 8.22 7.88 17.00
N GLU A 745 7.36 8.84 16.66
CA GLU A 745 6.39 8.72 15.56
C GLU A 745 7.09 8.39 14.22
N GLN A 746 8.24 9.00 13.94
CA GLN A 746 9.01 8.76 12.73
C GLN A 746 9.52 7.31 12.67
N GLU A 747 10.12 6.81 13.76
CA GLU A 747 10.60 5.43 13.83
C GLU A 747 9.46 4.42 13.68
N MET A 748 8.29 4.72 14.24
CA MET A 748 7.10 3.88 14.08
C MET A 748 6.54 3.93 12.66
N SER A 749 6.52 5.09 12.02
CA SER A 749 6.13 5.24 10.61
C SER A 749 7.04 4.42 9.70
N ASP A 750 8.34 4.46 9.94
CA ASP A 750 9.33 3.68 9.17
C ASP A 750 9.17 2.17 9.42
N GLN A 751 8.84 1.77 10.66
CA GLN A 751 8.50 0.38 10.99
C GLN A 751 7.26 -0.12 10.21
N LEU A 752 6.18 0.66 10.17
CA LEU A 752 4.94 0.31 9.47
C LEU A 752 5.13 0.20 7.96
N LYS A 753 6.05 0.98 7.37
CA LYS A 753 6.44 0.89 5.95
C LYS A 753 7.17 -0.40 5.60
N TRP A 754 7.79 -1.07 6.58
CA TRP A 754 8.64 -2.23 6.30
C TRP A 754 8.04 -3.59 6.67
N LEU A 755 7.03 -3.66 7.55
CA LEU A 755 6.47 -4.93 8.04
C LEU A 755 6.35 -6.03 6.96
N PRO A 756 7.04 -7.18 7.11
CA PRO A 756 7.02 -8.26 6.15
C PRO A 756 5.62 -8.84 5.92
N ARG A 757 5.43 -9.50 4.76
CA ARG A 757 4.19 -10.25 4.52
C ARG A 757 4.05 -11.37 5.54
N GLY A 758 2.85 -11.53 6.09
CA GLY A 758 2.59 -12.51 7.13
C GLY A 758 3.10 -12.11 8.52
N GLU A 759 3.62 -10.89 8.72
CA GLU A 759 3.92 -10.34 10.04
C GLU A 759 3.04 -9.12 10.31
N TRP A 760 2.63 -8.95 11.56
CA TRP A 760 1.70 -7.92 12.00
C TRP A 760 2.24 -7.23 13.24
N LEU A 761 2.10 -5.91 13.30
CA LEU A 761 2.19 -5.16 14.54
C LEU A 761 0.83 -5.23 15.25
N VAL A 762 0.85 -5.62 16.52
CA VAL A 762 -0.34 -5.80 17.35
C VAL A 762 -0.29 -4.82 18.52
N GLN A 763 -1.41 -4.11 18.72
CA GLN A 763 -1.70 -3.39 19.96
C GLN A 763 -2.95 -4.01 20.59
N LEU A 764 -2.81 -4.42 21.85
CA LEU A 764 -3.88 -5.07 22.60
C LEU A 764 -4.57 -4.06 23.54
N PRO A 765 -5.87 -4.26 23.83
CA PRO A 765 -6.55 -3.52 24.89
C PRO A 765 -6.03 -3.97 26.26
N ALA A 766 -6.52 -3.34 27.33
CA ALA A 766 -6.38 -3.87 28.68
C ALA A 766 -7.75 -4.08 29.35
N PRO A 767 -7.88 -5.09 30.23
CA PRO A 767 -8.97 -5.12 31.20
C PRO A 767 -8.99 -3.85 32.07
N PHE A 768 -10.15 -3.55 32.64
CA PHE A 768 -10.29 -2.42 33.56
C PHE A 768 -9.29 -2.51 34.73
N ASP A 769 -8.63 -1.40 35.06
CA ASP A 769 -7.59 -1.30 36.11
C ASP A 769 -6.28 -2.08 35.81
N HIS A 770 -6.03 -2.43 34.55
CA HIS A 770 -4.77 -3.00 34.09
C HIS A 770 -4.08 -2.09 33.06
N PRO A 771 -2.73 -2.07 33.01
CA PRO A 771 -2.01 -1.30 32.02
C PRO A 771 -2.14 -1.91 30.61
N GLU A 772 -2.34 -1.06 29.60
CA GLU A 772 -2.31 -1.47 28.19
C GLU A 772 -0.94 -2.06 27.82
N PRO A 773 -0.91 -3.25 27.20
CA PRO A 773 0.33 -3.80 26.65
C PRO A 773 0.89 -2.88 25.56
N ARG A 774 2.22 -2.70 25.55
CA ARG A 774 2.88 -1.95 24.47
C ARG A 774 2.75 -2.69 23.12
N PRO A 775 2.75 -1.98 21.98
CA PRO A 775 2.74 -2.61 20.66
C PRO A 775 3.92 -3.57 20.47
N PHE A 776 3.67 -4.70 19.80
CA PHE A 776 4.68 -5.73 19.53
C PHE A 776 4.37 -6.49 18.24
N GLN A 777 5.35 -7.18 17.68
CA GLN A 777 5.18 -7.92 16.43
C GLN A 777 4.75 -9.38 16.66
N VAL A 778 3.88 -9.86 15.77
CA VAL A 778 3.46 -11.26 15.69
C VAL A 778 3.61 -11.76 14.26
N ARG A 779 3.87 -13.06 14.11
CA ARG A 779 3.78 -13.77 12.84
C ARG A 779 2.38 -14.38 12.68
N SER A 780 1.87 -14.38 11.46
CA SER A 780 0.62 -15.04 11.10
C SER A 780 0.64 -16.50 11.52
N LEU A 781 -0.53 -17.01 11.85
CA LEU A 781 -0.73 -18.45 11.98
C LEU A 781 -0.50 -19.13 10.63
N PRO A 782 -0.12 -20.42 10.62
CA PRO A 782 -0.09 -21.21 9.39
C PRO A 782 -1.48 -21.24 8.72
N LEU A 783 -1.53 -21.68 7.47
CA LEU A 783 -2.80 -21.88 6.75
C LEU A 783 -3.77 -22.75 7.58
N PRO A 784 -5.08 -22.50 7.49
CA PRO A 784 -6.07 -23.23 8.26
C PRO A 784 -6.08 -24.72 7.92
N ALA A 785 -6.61 -25.54 8.83
CA ALA A 785 -6.78 -26.97 8.60
C ALA A 785 -7.65 -27.23 7.36
N GLY A 786 -7.34 -28.29 6.60
CA GLY A 786 -8.07 -28.66 5.39
C GLY A 786 -7.68 -27.87 4.14
N ASP A 787 -6.89 -26.80 4.27
CA ASP A 787 -6.32 -26.05 3.14
C ASP A 787 -5.40 -26.96 2.29
N PRO A 788 -5.45 -26.89 0.94
CA PRO A 788 -4.60 -27.68 0.05
C PRO A 788 -3.09 -27.53 0.28
N ASP A 789 -2.65 -26.32 0.61
CA ASP A 789 -1.24 -25.98 0.84
C ASP A 789 -0.92 -25.89 2.35
N GLY A 790 -1.91 -26.16 3.21
CA GLY A 790 -1.81 -26.05 4.65
C GLY A 790 -1.27 -27.28 5.37
N PRO A 791 -1.00 -27.15 6.68
CA PRO A 791 -0.58 -28.27 7.51
C PRO A 791 -1.76 -29.24 7.77
N GLY A 792 -1.54 -30.53 7.55
CA GLY A 792 -2.51 -31.58 7.86
C GLY A 792 -3.03 -32.31 6.61
N GLN A 793 -4.18 -32.97 6.74
CA GLN A 793 -4.83 -33.62 5.60
C GLN A 793 -5.64 -32.56 4.83
N PRO A 794 -5.32 -32.29 3.56
CA PRO A 794 -6.09 -31.35 2.76
C PRO A 794 -7.45 -31.95 2.41
N ILE A 795 -8.45 -31.09 2.33
CA ILE A 795 -9.78 -31.46 1.82
C ILE A 795 -9.82 -31.01 0.35
N PRO A 796 -10.04 -31.90 -0.62
CA PRO A 796 -10.13 -31.52 -2.04
C PRO A 796 -11.32 -30.61 -2.34
N THR A 797 -11.25 -29.84 -3.44
CA THR A 797 -12.38 -28.99 -3.86
C THR A 797 -13.62 -29.83 -4.22
N ASP A 798 -13.44 -30.95 -4.92
CA ASP A 798 -14.53 -31.87 -5.30
C ASP A 798 -15.32 -32.42 -4.09
N GLU A 799 -14.68 -32.52 -2.91
CA GLU A 799 -15.35 -32.95 -1.67
C GLU A 799 -16.14 -31.80 -1.03
N MET A 800 -15.70 -30.56 -1.20
CA MET A 800 -16.37 -29.38 -0.67
C MET A 800 -17.59 -28.93 -1.49
N GLU A 801 -17.57 -29.12 -2.81
CA GLU A 801 -18.69 -28.75 -3.68
C GLU A 801 -20.07 -29.27 -3.23
N PRO A 802 -20.26 -30.57 -2.92
CA PRO A 802 -21.55 -31.07 -2.45
C PRO A 802 -21.92 -30.50 -1.07
N LEU A 803 -20.95 -30.30 -0.17
CA LEU A 803 -21.21 -29.73 1.16
C LEU A 803 -21.69 -28.28 1.07
N ILE A 804 -21.08 -27.48 0.19
CA ILE A 804 -21.51 -26.09 -0.05
C ILE A 804 -22.89 -26.05 -0.70
N ALA A 805 -23.17 -26.99 -1.62
CA ALA A 805 -24.49 -27.11 -2.23
C ALA A 805 -25.57 -27.44 -1.19
N ASP A 806 -25.28 -28.34 -0.25
CA ASP A 806 -26.20 -28.72 0.84
C ASP A 806 -26.46 -27.53 1.79
N VAL A 807 -25.42 -26.80 2.20
CA VAL A 807 -25.56 -25.56 3.00
C VAL A 807 -26.42 -24.54 2.26
N THR A 808 -26.13 -24.30 0.98
CA THR A 808 -26.87 -23.34 0.14
C THR A 808 -28.34 -23.74 -0.01
N ALA A 809 -28.63 -25.04 -0.15
CA ALA A 809 -29.99 -25.55 -0.26
C ALA A 809 -30.78 -25.37 1.05
N ARG A 810 -30.15 -25.63 2.20
CA ARG A 810 -30.73 -25.39 3.53
C ARG A 810 -31.00 -23.90 3.76
N THR A 811 -29.99 -23.05 3.54
CA THR A 811 -30.14 -21.59 3.66
C THR A 811 -31.24 -21.06 2.74
N ARG A 812 -31.37 -21.59 1.52
CA ARG A 812 -32.45 -21.22 0.59
C ARG A 812 -33.84 -21.55 1.14
N SER A 813 -34.02 -22.73 1.73
CA SER A 813 -35.32 -23.18 2.21
C SER A 813 -35.80 -22.38 3.43
N GLU A 814 -34.88 -22.00 4.31
CA GLU A 814 -35.23 -21.42 5.61
C GLU A 814 -35.20 -19.88 5.57
N ALA A 815 -34.20 -19.30 4.91
CA ALA A 815 -33.85 -17.90 5.09
C ALA A 815 -33.54 -17.15 3.78
N GLY A 816 -33.71 -17.77 2.61
CA GLY A 816 -33.21 -17.25 1.34
C GLY A 816 -34.26 -16.87 0.31
N LEU A 817 -33.95 -15.86 -0.52
CA LEU A 817 -34.69 -15.46 -1.71
C LEU A 817 -33.84 -15.73 -2.95
N THR A 818 -34.33 -16.60 -3.82
CA THR A 818 -33.70 -16.84 -5.13
C THR A 818 -33.99 -15.69 -6.08
N LEU A 819 -33.00 -15.33 -6.90
CA LEU A 819 -33.11 -14.25 -7.87
C LEU A 819 -33.88 -14.58 -9.16
N ALA A 820 -34.34 -15.82 -9.40
CA ALA A 820 -35.01 -16.24 -10.64
C ALA A 820 -36.55 -16.03 -10.64
N SER A 821 -37.11 -15.72 -11.83
CA SER A 821 -38.54 -15.51 -12.07
C SER A 821 -39.35 -16.74 -11.63
N PRO A 822 -40.53 -16.55 -11.00
CA PRO A 822 -41.33 -17.70 -10.56
C PRO A 822 -41.73 -18.53 -11.77
N SER A 823 -41.24 -19.77 -11.81
CA SER A 823 -41.71 -20.83 -12.68
C SER A 823 -43.19 -21.11 -12.41
N THR A 824 -44.04 -20.91 -13.41
CA THR A 824 -45.35 -21.56 -13.50
C THR A 824 -45.16 -23.07 -13.56
N PRO A 825 -45.98 -23.86 -12.84
CA PRO A 825 -45.83 -25.30 -12.81
C PRO A 825 -46.31 -25.93 -14.13
N GLY A 826 -45.39 -26.67 -14.75
CA GLY A 826 -45.68 -27.64 -15.79
C GLY A 826 -45.17 -27.22 -17.16
N GLU A 827 -44.00 -27.70 -17.54
CA GLU A 827 -43.76 -28.16 -18.91
C GLU A 827 -42.55 -29.08 -18.94
N THR A 828 -42.76 -30.20 -19.61
CA THR A 828 -41.77 -31.24 -19.90
C THR A 828 -40.76 -30.75 -20.93
N ASP A 829 -39.52 -31.17 -20.70
CA ASP A 829 -38.42 -31.29 -21.65
C ASP A 829 -38.86 -31.38 -23.12
N ASP A 830 -38.55 -30.34 -23.90
CA ASP A 830 -38.21 -30.47 -25.31
C ASP A 830 -37.37 -29.27 -25.76
N GLY A 831 -36.19 -29.58 -26.29
CA GLY A 831 -35.23 -28.59 -26.78
C GLY A 831 -35.72 -27.87 -28.03
N SER A 832 -35.90 -26.56 -27.91
CA SER A 832 -35.72 -25.62 -29.01
C SER A 832 -35.59 -24.22 -28.44
N ASP A 833 -34.43 -23.57 -28.68
CA ASP A 833 -34.24 -22.13 -28.51
C ASP A 833 -35.36 -21.36 -29.22
N PRO A 834 -36.18 -20.57 -28.50
CA PRO A 834 -36.97 -19.53 -29.13
C PRO A 834 -36.14 -18.25 -29.16
N ALA A 835 -35.82 -17.81 -30.37
CA ALA A 835 -35.33 -16.48 -30.63
C ALA A 835 -36.30 -15.41 -30.09
N GLY A 836 -35.74 -14.37 -29.45
CA GLY A 836 -36.28 -13.01 -29.45
C GLY A 836 -37.41 -12.70 -28.47
N GLU A 837 -37.09 -12.57 -27.18
CA GLU A 837 -37.79 -11.61 -26.30
C GLU A 837 -36.76 -10.60 -25.75
N SER A 838 -37.00 -9.34 -26.07
CA SER A 838 -36.10 -8.20 -25.92
C SER A 838 -35.78 -7.89 -24.45
N ARG A 839 -34.61 -8.33 -23.97
CA ARG A 839 -34.00 -7.77 -22.75
C ARG A 839 -33.70 -6.26 -23.00
N PRO A 840 -33.92 -5.36 -22.02
CA PRO A 840 -33.66 -3.93 -22.22
C PRO A 840 -32.18 -3.70 -22.55
N MET A 841 -31.93 -2.98 -23.65
CA MET A 841 -30.59 -2.61 -24.12
C MET A 841 -29.88 -1.79 -23.04
N ARG A 842 -28.69 -2.25 -22.63
CA ARG A 842 -27.79 -1.50 -21.74
C ARG A 842 -27.31 -0.24 -22.44
N VAL A 843 -27.26 0.84 -21.69
CA VAL A 843 -26.84 2.17 -22.18
C VAL A 843 -25.63 2.72 -21.43
N ASP A 844 -25.11 1.97 -20.45
CA ASP A 844 -23.88 2.25 -19.72
C ASP A 844 -22.63 1.80 -20.50
N SER A 845 -22.75 0.81 -21.40
CA SER A 845 -21.61 0.19 -22.09
C SER A 845 -21.97 -0.27 -23.50
N ALA A 846 -20.99 -0.20 -24.43
CA ALA A 846 -21.12 -0.69 -25.80
C ALA A 846 -20.76 -2.19 -25.95
N LEU A 847 -20.11 -2.80 -24.96
CA LEU A 847 -19.67 -4.21 -24.99
C LEU A 847 -20.79 -5.24 -25.29
N PRO A 848 -22.05 -5.06 -24.84
CA PRO A 848 -23.12 -5.97 -25.22
C PRO A 848 -23.45 -5.96 -26.72
N GLN A 849 -23.15 -4.86 -27.41
CA GLN A 849 -23.60 -4.52 -28.75
C GLN A 849 -22.49 -4.75 -29.78
N THR A 850 -21.24 -4.44 -29.40
CA THR A 850 -20.08 -4.66 -30.26
C THR A 850 -19.93 -6.14 -30.62
N ARG A 851 -19.50 -6.36 -31.85
CA ARG A 851 -19.10 -7.69 -32.36
C ARG A 851 -17.59 -7.83 -32.44
N ARG A 852 -16.84 -6.77 -32.10
CA ARG A 852 -15.37 -6.74 -32.09
C ARG A 852 -14.88 -6.83 -30.66
N LEU A 853 -14.06 -7.86 -30.41
CA LEU A 853 -13.31 -8.08 -29.18
C LEU A 853 -11.97 -8.73 -29.56
N PRO A 854 -10.89 -8.49 -28.82
CA PRO A 854 -9.64 -9.20 -29.02
C PRO A 854 -9.83 -10.72 -28.87
N GLU A 855 -9.13 -11.54 -29.66
CA GLU A 855 -9.31 -13.00 -29.64
C GLU A 855 -9.10 -13.63 -28.25
N THR A 856 -8.19 -13.06 -27.45
CA THR A 856 -7.88 -13.52 -26.09
C THR A 856 -8.95 -13.14 -25.07
N VAL A 857 -9.95 -12.34 -25.46
CA VAL A 857 -10.99 -11.81 -24.58
C VAL A 857 -12.38 -12.26 -25.07
N SER A 858 -13.24 -12.62 -24.13
CA SER A 858 -14.67 -12.82 -24.39
C SER A 858 -15.49 -11.98 -23.42
N TYR A 859 -16.72 -11.68 -23.79
CA TYR A 859 -17.61 -10.84 -23.00
C TYR A 859 -18.84 -11.61 -22.55
N ASP A 860 -19.09 -11.63 -21.24
CA ASP A 860 -20.29 -12.21 -20.65
C ASP A 860 -21.36 -11.14 -20.46
N ARG A 861 -22.45 -11.27 -21.24
CA ARG A 861 -23.61 -10.38 -21.21
C ARG A 861 -24.39 -10.42 -19.89
N GLU A 862 -24.42 -11.56 -19.20
CA GLU A 862 -25.22 -11.72 -17.98
C GLU A 862 -24.52 -11.09 -16.77
N SER A 863 -23.22 -11.34 -16.61
CA SER A 863 -22.42 -10.73 -15.54
C SER A 863 -21.89 -9.34 -15.88
N HIS A 864 -21.98 -8.91 -17.15
CA HIS A 864 -21.40 -7.66 -17.63
C HIS A 864 -19.90 -7.59 -17.31
N ALA A 865 -19.12 -8.59 -17.75
CA ALA A 865 -17.70 -8.72 -17.44
C ALA A 865 -16.89 -9.20 -18.65
N LEU A 866 -15.61 -8.85 -18.68
CA LEU A 866 -14.64 -9.36 -19.65
C LEU A 866 -13.97 -10.62 -19.09
N HIS A 867 -13.67 -11.58 -19.95
CA HIS A 867 -13.06 -12.85 -19.61
C HIS A 867 -11.84 -13.10 -20.47
N CYS A 868 -10.74 -13.52 -19.86
CA CYS A 868 -9.65 -14.14 -20.62
C CYS A 868 -10.13 -15.50 -21.14
N GLN A 869 -10.07 -15.73 -22.46
CA GLN A 869 -10.51 -16.98 -23.07
C GLN A 869 -9.64 -18.17 -22.68
N ASP A 870 -8.36 -17.95 -22.35
CA ASP A 870 -7.42 -19.03 -22.05
C ASP A 870 -7.56 -19.59 -20.64
N CYS A 871 -7.68 -18.72 -19.62
CA CYS A 871 -7.74 -19.14 -18.21
C CYS A 871 -9.08 -18.88 -17.53
N GLY A 872 -10.01 -18.17 -18.18
CA GLY A 872 -11.35 -17.86 -17.65
C GLY A 872 -11.40 -16.74 -16.60
N ASN A 873 -10.27 -16.10 -16.26
CA ASN A 873 -10.22 -14.99 -15.31
C ASN A 873 -11.12 -13.83 -15.74
N ARG A 874 -11.75 -13.18 -14.75
CA ARG A 874 -12.73 -12.10 -14.93
C ARG A 874 -12.11 -10.73 -14.71
N TYR A 875 -12.53 -9.78 -15.53
CA TYR A 875 -12.09 -8.40 -15.53
C TYR A 875 -13.28 -7.46 -15.67
N ASP A 876 -13.12 -6.24 -15.16
CA ASP A 876 -14.15 -5.22 -15.24
C ASP A 876 -14.44 -4.83 -16.70
N PRO A 877 -15.67 -4.45 -17.04
CA PRO A 877 -16.08 -4.02 -18.38
C PRO A 877 -15.65 -2.57 -18.69
N SER A 878 -14.39 -2.25 -18.38
CA SER A 878 -13.73 -0.95 -18.62
C SER A 878 -12.49 -1.13 -19.47
N ILE A 879 -11.89 -0.04 -19.95
CA ILE A 879 -10.64 -0.12 -20.72
C ILE A 879 -9.47 -0.70 -19.91
N ASP A 880 -9.37 -0.37 -18.62
CA ASP A 880 -8.39 -0.99 -17.71
C ASP A 880 -8.63 -2.51 -17.57
N GLY A 881 -9.89 -2.91 -17.46
CA GLY A 881 -10.27 -4.31 -17.42
C GLY A 881 -9.96 -5.02 -18.74
N MET A 882 -10.15 -4.36 -19.88
CA MET A 882 -9.77 -4.86 -21.20
C MET A 882 -8.25 -5.05 -21.33
N ARG A 883 -7.43 -4.06 -20.93
CA ARG A 883 -5.96 -4.17 -20.89
C ARG A 883 -5.52 -5.36 -20.04
N ARG A 884 -6.11 -5.53 -18.86
CA ARG A 884 -5.82 -6.65 -17.95
C ARG A 884 -6.32 -7.99 -18.48
N ALA A 885 -7.45 -8.03 -19.18
CA ALA A 885 -7.98 -9.23 -19.82
C ALA A 885 -7.06 -9.72 -20.95
N ILE A 886 -6.56 -8.79 -21.76
CA ILE A 886 -5.56 -9.06 -22.80
C ILE A 886 -4.25 -9.55 -22.18
N ALA A 887 -3.72 -8.82 -21.19
CA ALA A 887 -2.44 -9.11 -20.54
C ALA A 887 -2.47 -10.35 -19.62
N CYS A 888 -3.64 -10.97 -19.40
CA CYS A 888 -3.78 -12.11 -18.52
C CYS A 888 -3.03 -13.34 -19.03
N CYS A 889 -3.20 -13.65 -20.31
CA CYS A 889 -2.56 -14.78 -20.99
C CYS A 889 -2.00 -14.42 -22.38
N GLY A 890 -2.17 -13.17 -22.82
CA GLY A 890 -1.56 -12.60 -24.01
C GLY A 890 -0.68 -11.38 -23.69
N ALA A 891 -0.22 -10.70 -24.73
CA ALA A 891 0.48 -9.43 -24.62
C ALA A 891 -0.28 -8.35 -25.41
N ILE A 892 -0.37 -7.15 -24.84
CA ILE A 892 -1.05 -6.01 -25.50
C ILE A 892 -0.37 -5.68 -26.84
N ALA A 893 0.94 -5.86 -26.94
CA ALA A 893 1.72 -5.67 -28.18
C ALA A 893 1.27 -6.60 -29.33
N ASP A 894 0.64 -7.74 -29.03
CA ASP A 894 0.20 -8.72 -30.02
C ASP A 894 -1.26 -8.49 -30.49
N ILE A 895 -1.97 -7.53 -29.88
CA ILE A 895 -3.35 -7.20 -30.23
C ILE A 895 -3.38 -6.08 -31.28
N ASP A 896 -4.30 -6.21 -32.23
CA ASP A 896 -4.67 -5.12 -33.13
C ASP A 896 -5.57 -4.13 -32.34
N PRO A 897 -5.17 -2.85 -32.18
CA PRO A 897 -6.02 -1.83 -31.56
C PRO A 897 -7.40 -1.72 -32.22
N ASP A 898 -7.54 -2.13 -33.48
CA ASP A 898 -8.82 -2.17 -34.20
C ASP A 898 -9.83 -3.19 -33.66
N ASP A 899 -9.36 -4.15 -32.85
CA ASP A 899 -10.19 -5.15 -32.18
C ASP A 899 -10.61 -4.75 -30.75
N VAL A 900 -10.15 -3.60 -30.26
CA VAL A 900 -10.50 -3.07 -28.93
C VAL A 900 -11.66 -2.07 -29.06
N PRO A 901 -12.89 -2.42 -28.62
CA PRO A 901 -14.03 -1.51 -28.68
C PRO A 901 -14.05 -0.50 -27.53
N ILE A 902 -14.80 0.60 -27.71
CA ILE A 902 -15.18 1.47 -26.60
C ILE A 902 -15.91 0.66 -25.52
N CYS A 903 -15.49 0.79 -24.27
CA CYS A 903 -16.09 0.04 -23.18
C CYS A 903 -17.31 0.76 -22.59
N THR A 904 -17.28 2.10 -22.56
CA THR A 904 -18.21 2.93 -21.79
C THR A 904 -19.02 3.89 -22.68
N LEU A 905 -20.33 4.03 -22.42
CA LEU A 905 -21.22 4.98 -23.11
C LEU A 905 -21.80 6.03 -22.18
N ASN A 906 -22.25 5.66 -20.99
CA ASN A 906 -22.81 6.58 -19.97
C ASN A 906 -24.00 7.46 -20.44
N LEU A 907 -24.92 6.94 -21.24
CA LEU A 907 -26.10 7.71 -21.66
C LEU A 907 -26.96 8.13 -20.46
N LYS A 908 -27.17 9.44 -20.29
CA LYS A 908 -27.82 10.02 -19.10
C LYS A 908 -29.35 9.85 -19.09
N ARG A 909 -29.97 9.56 -20.24
CA ARG A 909 -31.42 9.35 -20.35
C ARG A 909 -31.89 8.06 -19.68
N SER A 910 -32.91 8.19 -18.83
CA SER A 910 -33.57 7.07 -18.18
C SER A 910 -34.30 6.16 -19.19
N ALA A 911 -34.70 4.96 -18.77
CA ALA A 911 -35.43 4.03 -19.64
C ALA A 911 -36.77 4.60 -20.14
N GLU A 912 -37.45 5.41 -19.32
CA GLU A 912 -38.72 6.05 -19.67
C GLU A 912 -38.51 7.23 -20.63
N GLU A 913 -37.51 8.08 -20.38
CA GLU A 913 -37.17 9.18 -21.28
C GLU A 913 -36.75 8.66 -22.67
N ARG A 914 -36.05 7.53 -22.73
CA ARG A 914 -35.72 6.86 -24.00
C ARG A 914 -36.95 6.27 -24.68
N ALA A 915 -37.88 5.70 -23.92
CA ALA A 915 -39.13 5.16 -24.47
C ALA A 915 -40.04 6.27 -25.04
N ASN A 916 -39.94 7.48 -24.49
CA ASN A 916 -40.67 8.67 -24.93
C ASN A 916 -39.87 9.56 -25.89
N SER A 917 -38.63 9.19 -26.24
CA SER A 917 -37.80 9.93 -27.18
C SER A 917 -38.26 9.70 -28.62
N GLU A 918 -38.09 10.70 -29.48
CA GLU A 918 -38.25 10.54 -30.93
C GLU A 918 -37.16 9.65 -31.54
N TRP A 919 -36.06 9.43 -30.83
CA TRP A 919 -34.90 8.65 -31.25
C TRP A 919 -34.88 7.26 -30.63
N SER A 920 -34.45 6.25 -31.40
CA SER A 920 -34.23 4.91 -30.87
C SER A 920 -33.10 4.89 -29.83
N THR A 921 -33.10 3.89 -28.93
CA THR A 921 -32.02 3.75 -27.94
C THR A 921 -30.64 3.62 -28.61
N THR A 922 -30.54 2.90 -29.72
CA THR A 922 -29.29 2.76 -30.48
C THR A 922 -28.82 4.11 -31.05
N GLN A 923 -29.73 4.93 -31.57
CA GLN A 923 -29.44 6.29 -32.02
C GLN A 923 -28.94 7.19 -30.87
N LEU A 924 -29.58 7.13 -29.71
CA LEU A 924 -29.14 7.89 -28.52
C LEU A 924 -27.77 7.40 -28.00
N CYS A 925 -27.51 6.09 -28.02
CA CYS A 925 -26.19 5.54 -27.68
C CYS A 925 -25.10 6.00 -28.66
N PHE A 926 -25.41 6.10 -29.95
CA PHE A 926 -24.47 6.60 -30.94
C PHE A 926 -24.19 8.09 -30.76
N LEU A 927 -25.21 8.93 -30.52
CA LEU A 927 -25.02 10.34 -30.17
C LEU A 927 -24.10 10.49 -28.94
N GLN A 928 -24.32 9.68 -27.90
CA GLN A 928 -23.48 9.71 -26.70
C GLN A 928 -22.03 9.26 -26.99
N ALA A 929 -21.83 8.26 -27.83
CA ALA A 929 -20.50 7.81 -28.24
C ALA A 929 -19.74 8.92 -28.98
N VAL A 930 -20.39 9.57 -29.95
CA VAL A 930 -19.81 10.70 -30.69
C VAL A 930 -19.48 11.85 -29.74
N TYR A 931 -20.39 12.18 -28.82
CA TYR A 931 -20.16 13.24 -27.84
C TYR A 931 -18.98 12.93 -26.90
N ASN A 932 -18.85 11.70 -26.42
CA ASN A 932 -17.72 11.31 -25.57
C ASN A 932 -16.38 11.39 -26.33
N ALA A 933 -16.36 10.98 -27.61
CA ALA A 933 -15.19 11.10 -28.48
C ALA A 933 -14.81 12.55 -28.76
N GLN A 934 -15.80 13.40 -29.02
CA GLN A 934 -15.66 14.85 -29.19
C GLN A 934 -15.07 15.53 -27.95
N GLN A 935 -15.33 14.98 -26.75
CA GLN A 935 -14.83 15.49 -25.47
C GLN A 935 -13.54 14.80 -25.01
N LEU A 936 -12.87 14.03 -25.90
CA LEU A 936 -11.63 13.29 -25.62
C LEU A 936 -11.71 12.39 -24.37
N ARG A 937 -12.89 11.79 -24.10
CA ARG A 937 -13.12 10.96 -22.91
C ARG A 937 -12.67 9.51 -23.04
N TYR A 938 -12.28 9.10 -24.25
CA TYR A 938 -11.85 7.73 -24.55
C TYR A 938 -10.34 7.60 -24.43
N ASP A 939 -9.90 6.46 -23.91
CA ASP A 939 -8.48 6.11 -23.93
C ASP A 939 -8.04 5.84 -25.38
N PRO A 940 -6.82 6.25 -25.79
CA PRO A 940 -6.34 6.02 -27.16
C PRO A 940 -6.34 4.56 -27.61
N LEU A 941 -6.35 3.59 -26.69
CA LEU A 941 -6.45 2.17 -27.03
C LEU A 941 -7.87 1.75 -27.44
N GLU A 942 -8.93 2.41 -26.96
CA GLU A 942 -10.32 2.08 -27.32
C GLU A 942 -10.87 2.93 -28.48
N TYR A 943 -10.51 4.21 -28.51
CA TYR A 943 -10.80 5.14 -29.59
C TYR A 943 -9.94 6.40 -29.49
N ASP A 944 -9.22 6.74 -30.56
CA ASP A 944 -8.43 7.97 -30.66
C ASP A 944 -8.97 8.89 -31.76
N LEU A 945 -9.46 10.08 -31.39
CA LEU A 945 -10.00 11.07 -32.32
C LEU A 945 -9.03 11.42 -33.46
N LEU A 946 -7.71 11.39 -33.19
CA LEU A 946 -6.66 11.79 -34.13
C LEU A 946 -6.38 10.73 -35.22
N SER A 947 -6.77 9.47 -35.04
CA SER A 947 -6.55 8.39 -36.04
C SER A 947 -7.82 7.65 -36.44
N ASP A 948 -8.79 7.56 -35.53
CA ASP A 948 -9.91 6.67 -35.68
C ASP A 948 -11.11 7.37 -36.32
N SER A 949 -11.64 6.71 -37.35
CA SER A 949 -12.90 7.12 -37.95
C SER A 949 -14.07 6.86 -37.00
N MET A 950 -15.00 7.82 -36.88
CA MET A 950 -16.25 7.63 -36.14
C MET A 950 -17.19 6.57 -36.76
N LEU A 951 -16.85 6.01 -37.92
CA LEU A 951 -17.47 4.76 -38.41
C LEU A 951 -17.25 3.60 -37.44
N ARG A 952 -16.12 3.57 -36.71
CA ARG A 952 -15.86 2.58 -35.65
C ARG A 952 -16.88 2.66 -34.52
N LEU A 953 -17.24 3.88 -34.11
CA LEU A 953 -18.29 4.10 -33.11
C LEU A 953 -19.64 3.56 -33.59
N GLN A 954 -19.93 3.65 -34.90
CA GLN A 954 -21.14 3.03 -35.47
C GLN A 954 -21.10 1.50 -35.34
N GLU A 955 -19.95 0.88 -35.64
CA GLU A 955 -19.75 -0.57 -35.50
C GLU A 955 -19.88 -1.04 -34.05
N TYR A 956 -19.33 -0.30 -33.09
CA TYR A 956 -19.34 -0.66 -31.66
C TYR A 956 -20.73 -0.58 -31.05
N VAL A 957 -21.52 0.43 -31.42
CA VAL A 957 -22.91 0.60 -30.95
C VAL A 957 -23.89 -0.28 -31.76
N GLY A 958 -23.48 -0.74 -32.94
CA GLY A 958 -24.31 -1.56 -33.81
C GLY A 958 -25.47 -0.77 -34.43
N ILE A 959 -25.24 0.49 -34.79
CA ILE A 959 -26.21 1.35 -35.50
C ILE A 959 -26.05 1.18 -37.01
N GLU A 960 -27.18 1.14 -37.73
CA GLU A 960 -27.20 1.10 -39.19
C GLU A 960 -27.01 2.52 -39.78
N SER A 961 -26.38 2.63 -40.95
CA SER A 961 -26.01 3.93 -41.53
C SER A 961 -27.22 4.80 -41.93
N ASP A 962 -28.38 4.20 -42.21
CA ASP A 962 -29.64 4.94 -42.46
C ASP A 962 -30.13 5.66 -41.19
N ALA A 963 -30.07 4.99 -40.04
CA ALA A 963 -30.42 5.58 -38.74
C ALA A 963 -29.46 6.70 -38.32
N VAL A 964 -28.20 6.68 -38.78
CA VAL A 964 -27.25 7.79 -38.61
C VAL A 964 -27.62 8.97 -39.52
N GLN A 965 -28.04 8.70 -40.75
CA GLN A 965 -28.49 9.76 -41.66
C GLN A 965 -29.74 10.47 -41.13
N ASP A 966 -30.66 9.74 -40.50
CA ASP A 966 -31.84 10.34 -39.83
C ASP A 966 -31.44 11.36 -38.73
N LEU A 967 -30.36 11.08 -37.99
CA LEU A 967 -29.83 12.00 -36.98
C LEU A 967 -29.21 13.26 -37.63
N CYS A 968 -28.60 13.11 -38.80
CA CYS A 968 -28.07 14.23 -39.58
C CYS A 968 -29.16 15.10 -40.19
N ASP A 969 -30.20 14.47 -40.75
CA ASP A 969 -31.31 15.18 -41.40
C ASP A 969 -32.14 15.99 -40.39
N ALA A 970 -32.17 15.56 -39.12
CA ALA A 970 -32.85 16.26 -38.03
C ALA A 970 -31.96 17.25 -37.25
N ASP A 971 -30.72 17.48 -37.70
CA ASP A 971 -29.79 18.44 -37.10
C ASP A 971 -29.49 18.17 -35.61
N VAL A 972 -29.57 16.90 -35.17
CA VAL A 972 -29.10 16.44 -33.84
C VAL A 972 -27.67 15.93 -33.90
N LEU A 973 -27.18 15.61 -35.09
CA LEU A 973 -25.80 15.21 -35.37
C LEU A 973 -25.33 15.90 -36.65
N ARG A 974 -24.20 16.57 -36.63
CA ARG A 974 -23.62 17.16 -37.85
C ARG A 974 -22.51 16.28 -38.39
N HIS A 975 -22.47 16.07 -39.70
CA HIS A 975 -21.29 15.53 -40.38
C HIS A 975 -20.31 16.67 -40.63
N ASP A 976 -19.10 16.60 -40.05
CA ASP A 976 -18.11 17.68 -40.18
C ASP A 976 -17.21 17.44 -41.41
N THR A 977 -16.51 16.31 -41.45
CA THR A 977 -15.53 16.01 -42.52
C THR A 977 -15.35 14.52 -42.75
N ASP A 978 -14.77 14.18 -43.90
CA ASP A 978 -14.28 12.83 -44.26
C ASP A 978 -12.75 12.77 -44.37
N ARG A 979 -12.06 13.86 -44.05
CA ARG A 979 -10.61 13.99 -44.17
C ARG A 979 -10.04 14.58 -42.86
N PRO A 980 -9.02 13.94 -42.24
CA PRO A 980 -8.36 12.68 -42.63
C PRO A 980 -9.28 11.45 -42.62
N HIS A 981 -10.30 11.44 -41.75
CA HIS A 981 -11.29 10.38 -41.60
C HIS A 981 -12.68 10.96 -41.27
N ARG A 982 -13.72 10.11 -41.28
CA ARG A 982 -15.11 10.51 -40.98
C ARG A 982 -15.22 11.01 -39.53
N LEU A 983 -15.66 12.25 -39.37
CA LEU A 983 -16.01 12.89 -38.10
C LEU A 983 -17.45 13.39 -38.09
N TYR A 984 -18.09 13.27 -36.93
CA TYR A 984 -19.39 13.84 -36.61
C TYR A 984 -19.28 14.70 -35.35
N SER A 985 -20.14 15.70 -35.22
CA SER A 985 -20.30 16.52 -34.03
C SER A 985 -21.72 16.46 -33.51
N VAL A 986 -21.90 16.37 -32.20
CA VAL A 986 -23.23 16.46 -31.60
C VAL A 986 -23.64 17.93 -31.48
N THR A 987 -24.78 18.29 -32.08
CA THR A 987 -25.32 19.65 -32.05
C THR A 987 -25.95 19.96 -30.69
N PRO A 988 -26.29 21.22 -30.37
CA PRO A 988 -27.02 21.55 -29.14
C PRO A 988 -28.32 20.73 -28.96
N ALA A 989 -29.09 20.57 -30.04
CA ALA A 989 -30.29 19.74 -30.04
C ALA A 989 -30.00 18.24 -29.79
N GLY A 990 -28.87 17.73 -30.30
CA GLY A 990 -28.41 16.37 -30.02
C GLY A 990 -27.97 16.16 -28.58
N ARG A 991 -27.29 17.15 -27.98
CA ARG A 991 -26.90 17.12 -26.56
C ARG A 991 -28.11 17.08 -25.65
N ASP A 992 -29.11 17.92 -25.96
CA ASP A 992 -30.40 17.86 -25.31
C ASP A 992 -31.01 16.47 -25.48
N ALA A 993 -31.00 15.86 -26.67
CA ALA A 993 -31.56 14.52 -26.88
C ALA A 993 -30.93 13.46 -25.95
N ILE A 994 -29.61 13.51 -25.71
CA ILE A 994 -28.90 12.56 -24.82
C ILE A 994 -28.91 12.95 -23.33
N GLY A 995 -29.47 14.10 -22.97
CA GLY A 995 -29.62 14.53 -21.57
C GLY A 995 -28.34 15.06 -20.95
N GLU A 996 -27.45 15.63 -21.77
CA GLU A 996 -26.24 16.32 -21.32
C GLU A 996 -26.56 17.79 -21.00
N SER A 997 -26.24 18.25 -19.78
CA SER A 997 -26.47 19.62 -19.31
C SER A 997 -25.24 20.13 -18.55
N TYR A 998 -24.87 21.40 -18.71
CA TYR A 998 -23.61 21.95 -18.20
C TYR A 998 -23.75 22.88 -16.99
N ARG A 999 -22.65 23.03 -16.23
CA ARG A 999 -22.45 24.10 -15.22
C ARG A 999 -21.24 24.97 -15.59
N ARG A 1000 -21.43 26.30 -15.56
CA ARG A 1000 -20.36 27.29 -15.81
C ARG A 1000 -19.22 27.14 -14.80
N GLY A 1001 -17.98 27.01 -15.28
CA GLY A 1001 -16.77 26.88 -14.46
C GLY A 1001 -16.45 25.46 -13.97
N VAL A 1002 -17.13 24.44 -14.51
CA VAL A 1002 -16.83 23.02 -14.28
C VAL A 1002 -16.64 22.26 -15.59
N ASP A 1003 -17.45 22.57 -16.62
CA ASP A 1003 -17.46 21.82 -17.89
C ASP A 1003 -17.00 22.65 -19.12
N TYR A 1004 -16.64 23.93 -18.95
CA TYR A 1004 -16.16 24.86 -19.99
C TYR A 1004 -15.48 26.10 -19.37
N GLY A 1005 -14.45 26.66 -20.02
CA GLY A 1005 -13.66 27.81 -19.54
C GLY A 1005 -12.15 27.66 -19.83
N HIS A 1006 -11.28 28.38 -19.13
CA HIS A 1006 -9.82 28.24 -19.23
C HIS A 1006 -9.38 26.75 -19.21
N GLU A 1007 -8.57 26.34 -20.19
CA GLU A 1007 -8.09 24.95 -20.39
C GLU A 1007 -9.16 23.94 -20.85
N CYS A 1008 -10.41 24.37 -21.06
CA CYS A 1008 -11.53 23.54 -21.49
C CYS A 1008 -12.23 24.14 -22.72
N GLY A 1009 -12.37 23.32 -23.78
CA GLY A 1009 -13.03 23.71 -25.02
C GLY A 1009 -14.47 24.20 -24.86
N ASP A 1010 -15.01 24.81 -25.92
CA ASP A 1010 -16.37 25.33 -25.89
C ASP A 1010 -17.42 24.21 -25.95
N LEU A 1011 -18.57 24.47 -25.31
CA LEU A 1011 -19.70 23.55 -25.28
C LEU A 1011 -20.25 23.19 -26.67
N GLU A 1012 -20.01 24.04 -27.66
CA GLU A 1012 -20.47 23.90 -29.06
C GLU A 1012 -19.32 23.67 -30.04
N GLU A 1013 -18.14 23.39 -29.53
CA GLU A 1013 -16.97 23.07 -30.33
C GLU A 1013 -17.20 21.82 -31.18
N SER A 1014 -16.78 21.80 -32.44
CA SER A 1014 -16.90 20.59 -33.26
C SER A 1014 -15.76 19.61 -33.04
N SER A 1015 -16.01 18.33 -33.24
CA SER A 1015 -14.99 17.27 -33.32
C SER A 1015 -13.85 17.61 -34.30
N GLU A 1016 -14.12 18.30 -35.41
CA GLU A 1016 -13.09 18.74 -36.37
C GLU A 1016 -12.15 19.82 -35.80
N HIS A 1017 -12.64 20.70 -34.93
CA HIS A 1017 -11.84 21.73 -34.26
C HIS A 1017 -11.04 21.11 -33.12
N VAL A 1018 -11.67 20.26 -32.30
CA VAL A 1018 -10.99 19.47 -31.25
C VAL A 1018 -9.84 18.66 -31.86
N LEU A 1019 -10.06 18.00 -33.00
CA LEU A 1019 -9.02 17.29 -33.76
C LEU A 1019 -7.83 18.21 -34.09
N ALA A 1020 -8.10 19.42 -34.58
CA ALA A 1020 -7.07 20.35 -35.01
C ALA A 1020 -6.28 20.95 -33.85
N VAL A 1021 -6.96 21.35 -32.78
CA VAL A 1021 -6.33 21.88 -31.55
C VAL A 1021 -5.45 20.80 -30.92
N GLU A 1022 -5.95 19.57 -30.82
CA GLU A 1022 -5.20 18.46 -30.21
C GLU A 1022 -4.00 18.03 -31.07
N ALA A 1023 -4.15 17.99 -32.40
CA ALA A 1023 -3.02 17.75 -33.31
C ALA A 1023 -1.95 18.85 -33.19
N ALA A 1024 -2.37 20.11 -33.02
CA ALA A 1024 -1.46 21.23 -32.83
C ALA A 1024 -0.76 21.19 -31.46
N ARG A 1025 -1.47 20.79 -30.40
CA ARG A 1025 -0.91 20.60 -29.05
C ARG A 1025 0.23 19.60 -29.09
N LEU A 1026 0.00 18.42 -29.66
CA LEU A 1026 1.04 17.39 -29.78
C LEU A 1026 2.24 17.85 -30.62
N TYR A 1027 1.99 18.61 -31.68
CA TYR A 1027 3.06 19.21 -32.49
C TYR A 1027 3.90 20.22 -31.69
N LEU A 1028 3.27 21.13 -30.93
CA LEU A 1028 3.98 22.10 -30.08
C LEU A 1028 4.77 21.40 -28.96
N GLU A 1029 4.19 20.37 -28.35
CA GLU A 1029 4.87 19.58 -27.32
C GLU A 1029 6.11 18.88 -27.87
N HIS A 1030 6.02 18.34 -29.09
CA HIS A 1030 7.12 17.62 -29.74
C HIS A 1030 8.23 18.55 -30.25
N GLU A 1031 7.88 19.60 -31.00
CA GLU A 1031 8.87 20.46 -31.66
C GLU A 1031 9.44 21.53 -30.72
N TYR A 1032 8.65 22.03 -29.77
CA TYR A 1032 9.06 23.12 -28.90
C TYR A 1032 9.27 22.66 -27.46
N ALA A 1033 8.29 22.07 -26.79
CA ALA A 1033 8.44 21.76 -25.36
C ALA A 1033 9.47 20.65 -25.05
N ALA A 1034 9.65 19.69 -25.97
CA ALA A 1034 10.64 18.62 -25.85
C ALA A 1034 12.06 19.06 -26.26
N ASP A 1035 12.22 20.19 -26.97
CA ASP A 1035 13.52 20.74 -27.32
C ASP A 1035 14.05 21.61 -26.17
N THR A 1036 15.15 21.17 -25.55
CA THR A 1036 15.80 21.90 -24.44
C THR A 1036 16.32 23.29 -24.80
N GLU A 1037 16.45 23.61 -26.10
CA GLU A 1037 16.87 24.92 -26.57
C GLU A 1037 15.68 25.87 -26.86
N SER A 1038 14.45 25.36 -26.85
CA SER A 1038 13.23 26.17 -27.00
C SER A 1038 12.90 26.91 -25.70
N PRO A 1039 12.39 28.16 -25.76
CA PRO A 1039 11.92 28.86 -24.57
C PRO A 1039 10.59 28.31 -24.04
N VAL A 1040 9.84 27.54 -24.83
CA VAL A 1040 8.54 26.97 -24.45
C VAL A 1040 8.74 25.81 -23.49
N THR A 1041 8.14 25.89 -22.30
CA THR A 1041 8.17 24.83 -21.28
C THR A 1041 6.82 24.16 -21.06
N GLN A 1042 5.73 24.82 -21.44
CA GLN A 1042 4.38 24.32 -21.25
C GLN A 1042 3.51 24.69 -22.45
N VAL A 1043 2.63 23.77 -22.86
CA VAL A 1043 1.65 23.98 -23.93
C VAL A 1043 0.26 23.86 -23.32
N ILE A 1044 -0.60 24.86 -23.53
CA ILE A 1044 -1.93 24.93 -22.91
C ILE A 1044 -3.00 25.22 -23.97
N PRO A 1045 -3.99 24.34 -24.17
CA PRO A 1045 -5.14 24.60 -25.05
C PRO A 1045 -6.17 25.51 -24.37
N TYR A 1046 -7.02 26.18 -25.15
CA TYR A 1046 -8.13 27.03 -24.71
C TYR A 1046 -7.73 28.06 -23.63
N TYR A 1047 -6.68 28.83 -23.89
CA TYR A 1047 -6.06 29.74 -22.93
C TYR A 1047 -6.76 31.10 -22.87
N GLU A 1048 -7.40 31.39 -21.72
CA GLU A 1048 -7.99 32.70 -21.43
C GLU A 1048 -6.93 33.73 -21.00
N ILE A 1049 -6.88 34.87 -21.69
CA ILE A 1049 -6.04 36.03 -21.39
C ILE A 1049 -6.70 36.84 -20.26
N GLN A 1050 -6.10 36.85 -19.07
CA GLN A 1050 -6.62 37.60 -17.92
C GLN A 1050 -6.32 39.11 -18.03
N ASP A 1051 -7.25 39.89 -18.58
CA ASP A 1051 -7.23 41.35 -18.50
C ASP A 1051 -8.04 41.87 -17.29
N GLY A 1052 -7.42 41.93 -16.11
CA GLY A 1052 -7.87 42.73 -14.96
C GLY A 1052 -9.19 42.36 -14.26
N SER A 1053 -9.19 42.26 -12.92
CA SER A 1053 -10.42 41.92 -12.16
C SER A 1053 -11.51 43.00 -12.29
N LEU A 1054 -12.72 42.62 -12.73
CA LEU A 1054 -13.89 43.47 -12.59
C LEU A 1054 -14.46 43.42 -11.17
N PRO A 1055 -14.96 44.55 -10.61
CA PRO A 1055 -15.57 44.55 -9.29
C PRO A 1055 -16.82 43.66 -9.26
N ALA A 1056 -17.00 42.88 -8.19
CA ALA A 1056 -18.16 41.99 -7.97
C ALA A 1056 -19.54 42.66 -8.11
N ALA A 1057 -19.60 43.99 -8.11
CA ALA A 1057 -20.83 44.76 -8.33
C ALA A 1057 -21.44 44.58 -9.73
N THR A 1058 -20.63 44.23 -10.74
CA THR A 1058 -21.12 44.03 -12.12
C THR A 1058 -22.01 42.79 -12.24
N PHE A 1059 -21.79 41.76 -11.41
CA PHE A 1059 -22.59 40.52 -11.38
C PHE A 1059 -23.83 40.59 -10.48
N MET A 1060 -24.03 41.71 -9.78
CA MET A 1060 -25.14 41.91 -8.83
C MET A 1060 -26.20 42.90 -9.36
N GLY A 1061 -26.07 43.34 -10.62
CA GLY A 1061 -27.06 44.19 -11.28
C GLY A 1061 -28.28 43.39 -11.74
N THR A 1062 -29.48 43.94 -11.56
CA THR A 1062 -30.76 43.32 -11.97
C THR A 1062 -31.13 43.61 -13.42
N ASP A 1063 -30.16 43.97 -14.26
CA ASP A 1063 -30.38 44.43 -15.64
C ASP A 1063 -29.79 43.40 -16.61
N GLU A 1064 -30.64 42.54 -17.17
CA GLU A 1064 -30.24 41.41 -18.03
C GLU A 1064 -29.45 41.86 -19.27
N ASP A 1065 -29.84 42.99 -19.88
CA ASP A 1065 -29.19 43.54 -21.07
C ASP A 1065 -27.73 43.99 -20.80
N ALA A 1066 -27.42 44.45 -19.58
CA ALA A 1066 -26.07 44.86 -19.19
C ALA A 1066 -25.16 43.67 -18.86
N VAL A 1067 -25.73 42.50 -18.52
CA VAL A 1067 -24.99 41.26 -18.31
C VAL A 1067 -24.66 40.60 -19.65
N GLU A 1068 -25.54 40.73 -20.64
CA GLU A 1068 -25.34 40.24 -22.01
C GLU A 1068 -24.18 40.99 -22.70
N GLU A 1069 -24.16 42.33 -22.63
CA GLU A 1069 -23.08 43.18 -23.20
C GLU A 1069 -21.69 42.89 -22.56
N VAL A 1070 -21.65 42.52 -21.27
CA VAL A 1070 -20.40 42.14 -20.57
C VAL A 1070 -19.99 40.70 -20.88
N SER A 1071 -20.92 39.83 -21.25
CA SER A 1071 -20.62 38.44 -21.63
C SER A 1071 -19.98 38.34 -23.02
N GLU A 1072 -20.39 39.19 -23.97
CA GLU A 1072 -19.76 39.30 -25.30
C GLU A 1072 -18.35 39.92 -25.23
N SER A 1073 -18.06 40.79 -24.25
CA SER A 1073 -16.70 41.31 -24.07
C SER A 1073 -15.73 40.29 -23.47
N TYR A 1074 -16.23 39.28 -22.74
CA TYR A 1074 -15.40 38.22 -22.14
C TYR A 1074 -14.99 37.14 -23.14
N SER A 1075 -15.79 36.87 -24.18
CA SER A 1075 -15.44 35.89 -25.22
C SER A 1075 -14.29 36.33 -26.13
N LEU A 1076 -13.91 37.61 -26.11
CA LEU A 1076 -12.88 38.19 -26.98
C LEU A 1076 -11.43 37.92 -26.53
N HIS A 1077 -11.22 37.16 -25.44
CA HIS A 1077 -9.91 37.02 -24.80
C HIS A 1077 -9.43 35.57 -24.66
N ARG A 1078 -9.89 34.61 -25.49
CA ARG A 1078 -9.38 33.22 -25.44
C ARG A 1078 -8.68 32.82 -26.73
N LEU A 1079 -7.49 32.25 -26.59
CA LEU A 1079 -6.69 31.65 -27.66
C LEU A 1079 -6.92 30.13 -27.69
N ASP A 1080 -6.94 29.52 -28.88
CA ASP A 1080 -7.16 28.07 -29.01
C ASP A 1080 -6.02 27.25 -28.39
N LEU A 1081 -4.77 27.71 -28.52
CA LEU A 1081 -3.60 27.03 -27.96
C LEU A 1081 -2.42 28.00 -27.82
N VAL A 1082 -1.69 27.89 -26.71
CA VAL A 1082 -0.49 28.69 -26.45
C VAL A 1082 0.70 27.84 -26.00
N GLY A 1083 1.91 28.28 -26.36
CA GLY A 1083 3.17 27.83 -25.77
C GLY A 1083 3.71 28.88 -24.80
N LEU A 1084 3.87 28.51 -23.53
CA LEU A 1084 4.35 29.38 -22.45
C LEU A 1084 5.81 29.08 -22.09
N ASP A 1085 6.57 30.11 -21.73
CA ASP A 1085 7.89 29.94 -21.12
C ASP A 1085 7.84 29.62 -19.61
N ALA A 1086 9.02 29.50 -18.98
CA ALA A 1086 9.13 29.21 -17.56
C ALA A 1086 8.55 30.30 -16.65
N GLU A 1087 8.43 31.53 -17.15
CA GLU A 1087 7.86 32.69 -16.47
C GLU A 1087 6.34 32.82 -16.70
N GLY A 1088 5.76 31.99 -17.57
CA GLY A 1088 4.35 32.02 -17.94
C GLY A 1088 4.01 33.08 -19.00
N GLU A 1089 5.01 33.61 -19.72
CA GLU A 1089 4.78 34.51 -20.86
C GLU A 1089 4.44 33.69 -22.12
N ILE A 1090 3.52 34.20 -22.93
CA ILE A 1090 3.10 33.57 -24.19
C ILE A 1090 4.22 33.76 -25.22
N ARG A 1091 4.83 32.66 -25.65
CA ARG A 1091 5.86 32.63 -26.70
C ARG A 1091 5.30 32.21 -28.05
N ILE A 1092 4.31 31.31 -28.05
CA ILE A 1092 3.67 30.83 -29.28
C ILE A 1092 2.16 30.94 -29.11
N THR A 1093 1.48 31.41 -30.14
CA THR A 1093 0.01 31.36 -30.24
C THR A 1093 -0.40 30.52 -31.44
N VAL A 1094 -1.47 29.74 -31.28
CA VAL A 1094 -2.02 28.91 -32.35
C VAL A 1094 -3.54 29.07 -32.39
N GLU A 1095 -4.09 29.24 -33.60
CA GLU A 1095 -5.53 29.32 -33.86
C GLU A 1095 -5.95 28.26 -34.90
N ALA A 1096 -6.99 27.48 -34.59
CA ALA A 1096 -7.42 26.35 -35.39
C ALA A 1096 -8.70 26.67 -36.18
N GLU A 1097 -8.56 27.29 -37.35
CA GLU A 1097 -9.71 27.88 -38.02
C GLU A 1097 -10.49 26.89 -38.89
N ARG A 1098 -11.82 26.93 -38.72
CA ARG A 1098 -12.79 26.25 -39.60
C ARG A 1098 -13.45 27.27 -40.50
N VAL A 1099 -13.32 27.11 -41.82
CA VAL A 1099 -13.96 28.05 -42.74
C VAL A 1099 -15.47 27.84 -42.75
N ASN A 1100 -16.17 28.75 -42.07
CA ASN A 1100 -17.63 28.82 -41.98
C ASN A 1100 -18.14 30.13 -42.64
N ASN A 1101 -19.43 30.47 -42.52
CA ASN A 1101 -19.97 31.67 -43.17
C ASN A 1101 -19.48 33.01 -42.58
N ASP A 1102 -18.82 33.01 -41.41
CA ASP A 1102 -18.37 34.21 -40.68
C ASP A 1102 -16.84 34.39 -40.68
N HIS A 1103 -16.08 33.50 -41.34
CA HIS A 1103 -14.60 33.53 -41.36
C HIS A 1103 -14.02 34.89 -41.79
N ARG A 1104 -14.70 35.66 -42.67
CA ARG A 1104 -14.22 36.99 -43.12
C ARG A 1104 -14.26 38.06 -42.03
N ARG A 1105 -14.96 37.80 -40.92
CA ARG A 1105 -15.01 38.66 -39.73
C ARG A 1105 -14.22 38.06 -38.57
N ALA A 1106 -14.31 36.75 -38.35
CA ALA A 1106 -13.63 36.04 -37.28
C ALA A 1106 -12.09 36.05 -37.47
N VAL A 1107 -11.61 35.64 -38.65
CA VAL A 1107 -10.16 35.50 -38.92
C VAL A 1107 -9.36 36.79 -38.66
N PRO A 1108 -9.79 37.99 -39.10
CA PRO A 1108 -9.07 39.22 -38.75
C PRO A 1108 -9.09 39.55 -37.26
N ALA A 1109 -10.15 39.19 -36.53
CA ALA A 1109 -10.25 39.42 -35.09
C ALA A 1109 -9.31 38.46 -34.33
N ASP A 1110 -9.23 37.20 -34.73
CA ASP A 1110 -8.31 36.22 -34.14
C ASP A 1110 -6.85 36.57 -34.46
N PHE A 1111 -6.55 37.10 -35.66
CA PHE A 1111 -5.24 37.67 -35.96
C PHE A 1111 -4.87 38.81 -35.00
N ASP A 1112 -5.78 39.77 -34.81
CA ASP A 1112 -5.54 40.93 -33.93
C ASP A 1112 -5.36 40.47 -32.47
N LYS A 1113 -6.08 39.41 -32.05
CA LYS A 1113 -5.99 38.75 -30.75
C LYS A 1113 -4.63 38.06 -30.53
N MET A 1114 -4.16 37.26 -31.48
CA MET A 1114 -2.83 36.63 -31.44
C MET A 1114 -1.72 37.68 -31.39
N ALA A 1115 -1.81 38.71 -32.24
CA ALA A 1115 -0.83 39.79 -32.32
C ALA A 1115 -0.71 40.60 -31.02
N ALA A 1116 -1.81 40.74 -30.27
CA ALA A 1116 -1.81 41.47 -28.99
C ALA A 1116 -0.97 40.81 -27.89
N CYS A 1117 -0.67 39.52 -28.02
CA CYS A 1117 0.16 38.77 -27.08
C CYS A 1117 1.67 38.93 -27.32
N ASP A 1118 2.09 39.60 -28.40
CA ASP A 1118 3.49 39.74 -28.83
C ASP A 1118 4.26 38.39 -28.88
N PRO A 1119 3.72 37.35 -29.55
CA PRO A 1119 4.35 36.03 -29.59
C PRO A 1119 5.59 36.01 -30.48
N ASP A 1120 6.52 35.11 -30.19
CA ASP A 1120 7.64 34.78 -31.08
C ASP A 1120 7.14 34.13 -32.38
N GLU A 1121 6.09 33.29 -32.28
CA GLU A 1121 5.42 32.66 -33.42
C GLU A 1121 3.89 32.64 -33.27
N ALA A 1122 3.18 32.90 -34.38
CA ALA A 1122 1.72 32.91 -34.49
C ALA A 1122 1.28 31.95 -35.63
N ILE A 1123 0.87 30.74 -35.26
CA ILE A 1123 0.63 29.64 -36.20
C ILE A 1123 -0.87 29.46 -36.46
N TRP A 1124 -1.26 29.40 -37.73
CA TRP A 1124 -2.63 29.06 -38.12
C TRP A 1124 -2.74 27.58 -38.46
N VAL A 1125 -3.77 26.91 -37.96
CA VAL A 1125 -4.07 25.51 -38.29
C VAL A 1125 -5.31 25.46 -39.17
N ALA A 1126 -5.12 25.03 -40.42
CA ALA A 1126 -6.19 24.95 -41.41
C ALA A 1126 -6.65 23.49 -41.63
N MET A 1127 -7.95 23.26 -41.77
CA MET A 1127 -8.48 21.91 -42.03
C MET A 1127 -8.04 21.34 -43.38
N SER A 1128 -7.76 22.20 -44.35
CA SER A 1128 -7.33 21.79 -45.69
C SER A 1128 -6.47 22.85 -46.37
N HIS A 1129 -5.90 22.47 -47.51
CA HIS A 1129 -5.17 23.42 -48.35
C HIS A 1129 -6.03 24.59 -48.83
N ASP A 1130 -7.28 24.31 -49.21
CA ASP A 1130 -8.21 25.32 -49.70
C ASP A 1130 -8.62 26.26 -48.54
N ALA A 1131 -8.86 25.71 -47.35
CA ALA A 1131 -9.15 26.49 -46.15
C ALA A 1131 -8.00 27.45 -45.77
N ALA A 1132 -6.74 27.01 -45.94
CA ALA A 1132 -5.58 27.87 -45.70
C ALA A 1132 -5.55 29.11 -46.63
N HIS A 1133 -5.97 28.94 -47.90
CA HIS A 1133 -6.12 30.07 -48.82
C HIS A 1133 -7.29 30.97 -48.47
N GLU A 1134 -8.39 30.41 -47.95
CA GLU A 1134 -9.56 31.19 -47.50
C GLU A 1134 -9.24 32.04 -46.27
N ILE A 1135 -8.49 31.50 -45.29
CA ILE A 1135 -7.96 32.26 -44.14
C ILE A 1135 -7.08 33.41 -44.62
N LEU A 1136 -6.11 33.12 -45.51
CA LEU A 1136 -5.24 34.15 -46.06
C LEU A 1136 -6.03 35.22 -46.84
N ALA A 1137 -7.03 34.81 -47.63
CA ALA A 1137 -7.88 35.73 -48.37
C ALA A 1137 -8.69 36.64 -47.44
N ALA A 1138 -9.19 36.12 -46.31
CA ALA A 1138 -9.86 36.91 -45.29
C ALA A 1138 -8.94 37.95 -44.63
N LEU A 1139 -7.64 37.65 -44.47
CA LEU A 1139 -6.65 38.60 -43.96
C LEU A 1139 -6.19 39.63 -45.02
N ASN A 1140 -6.19 39.25 -46.31
CA ASN A 1140 -5.87 40.15 -47.42
C ASN A 1140 -7.02 41.13 -47.74
N ASP A 1141 -8.28 40.69 -47.63
CA ASP A 1141 -9.49 41.47 -47.94
C ASP A 1141 -10.57 41.24 -46.87
N PRO A 1142 -10.38 41.79 -45.65
CA PRO A 1142 -11.32 41.60 -44.54
C PRO A 1142 -12.65 42.32 -44.78
N LEU A 1143 -13.74 41.83 -44.18
CA LEU A 1143 -15.06 42.45 -44.31
C LEU A 1143 -15.10 43.88 -43.72
N GLU A 1144 -14.36 44.10 -42.62
CA GLU A 1144 -14.24 45.36 -41.89
C GLU A 1144 -12.77 45.57 -41.45
N GLY A 1145 -12.25 46.81 -41.59
CA GLY A 1145 -10.87 47.17 -41.20
C GLY A 1145 -9.84 47.16 -42.34
N GLU A 1146 -8.57 47.39 -42.00
CA GLU A 1146 -7.45 47.38 -42.95
C GLU A 1146 -6.93 45.94 -43.19
N PRO A 1147 -6.33 45.61 -44.34
CA PRO A 1147 -5.69 44.31 -44.55
C PRO A 1147 -4.62 44.01 -43.48
N ARG A 1148 -4.60 42.78 -42.95
CA ARG A 1148 -3.63 42.32 -41.93
C ARG A 1148 -2.38 41.73 -42.56
N VAL A 1149 -2.52 41.18 -43.77
CA VAL A 1149 -1.42 40.61 -44.56
C VAL A 1149 -1.48 41.20 -45.96
N GLU A 1150 -0.38 41.76 -46.48
CA GLU A 1150 -0.31 42.29 -47.85
C GLU A 1150 0.09 41.23 -48.90
N LYS A 1151 0.81 40.19 -48.47
CA LYS A 1151 1.29 39.11 -49.36
C LYS A 1151 0.13 38.25 -49.83
N THR A 1152 0.10 37.97 -51.13
CA THR A 1152 -0.89 37.09 -51.78
C THR A 1152 -0.18 35.94 -52.49
N TYR A 1153 -0.82 34.78 -52.54
CA TYR A 1153 -0.34 33.59 -53.25
C TYR A 1153 -1.39 33.15 -54.28
N SER A 1154 -0.98 32.42 -55.31
CA SER A 1154 -1.96 31.77 -56.21
C SER A 1154 -2.62 30.62 -55.47
N GLU A 1155 -3.93 30.40 -55.67
CA GLU A 1155 -4.70 29.26 -55.13
C GLU A 1155 -4.06 27.87 -55.39
N SER A 1156 -3.17 27.76 -56.39
CA SER A 1156 -2.42 26.53 -56.68
C SER A 1156 -1.12 26.34 -55.87
N THR A 1157 -0.75 27.32 -55.04
CA THR A 1157 0.49 27.32 -54.26
C THR A 1157 0.25 26.57 -52.96
N PRO A 1158 1.02 25.51 -52.62
CA PRO A 1158 0.84 24.77 -51.37
C PRO A 1158 0.95 25.67 -50.13
N ALA A 1159 0.11 25.42 -49.11
CA ALA A 1159 0.07 26.23 -47.89
C ALA A 1159 1.43 26.25 -47.16
N SER A 1160 2.15 25.14 -47.17
CA SER A 1160 3.50 25.01 -46.61
C SER A 1160 4.58 25.82 -47.35
N SER A 1161 4.23 26.52 -48.43
CA SER A 1161 5.13 27.42 -49.16
C SER A 1161 4.83 28.89 -48.87
N PHE A 1162 3.86 29.19 -48.00
CA PHE A 1162 3.61 30.55 -47.55
C PHE A 1162 4.78 31.00 -46.67
N THR A 1163 5.10 32.28 -46.74
CA THR A 1163 6.20 32.89 -45.96
C THR A 1163 5.74 34.28 -45.58
N ILE A 1164 5.00 34.34 -44.49
CA ILE A 1164 4.39 35.53 -43.92
C ILE A 1164 5.09 35.79 -42.59
N ASP A 1165 5.34 37.06 -42.28
CA ASP A 1165 6.09 37.47 -41.10
C ASP A 1165 5.39 38.72 -40.57
N GLU A 1166 4.19 38.48 -40.01
CA GLU A 1166 3.33 39.50 -39.42
C GLU A 1166 3.00 39.08 -37.98
N PRO A 1167 2.75 40.03 -37.05
CA PRO A 1167 2.62 39.73 -35.62
C PRO A 1167 1.57 38.68 -35.23
N GLY A 1168 0.50 38.53 -36.01
CA GLY A 1168 -0.55 37.51 -35.82
C GLY A 1168 -0.52 36.37 -36.84
N PHE A 1169 0.53 36.27 -37.67
CA PHE A 1169 0.69 35.22 -38.68
C PHE A 1169 2.17 35.04 -39.06
N SER A 1170 2.80 34.00 -38.50
CA SER A 1170 4.14 33.53 -38.89
C SER A 1170 4.09 32.28 -39.78
N ASP A 1171 3.19 31.33 -39.52
CA ASP A 1171 3.08 30.10 -40.31
C ASP A 1171 1.63 29.61 -40.43
N ILE A 1172 1.36 28.78 -41.44
CA ILE A 1172 0.07 28.08 -41.59
C ILE A 1172 0.30 26.61 -41.96
N ILE A 1173 -0.25 25.74 -41.12
CA ILE A 1173 -0.06 24.29 -41.23
C ILE A 1173 -1.44 23.65 -41.37
N THR A 1174 -1.56 22.67 -42.27
CA THR A 1174 -2.81 21.90 -42.37
C THR A 1174 -2.88 20.79 -41.34
N VAL A 1175 -4.07 20.40 -40.88
CA VAL A 1175 -4.26 19.30 -39.90
C VAL A 1175 -3.58 18.00 -40.36
N ASN A 1176 -3.68 17.65 -41.65
CA ASN A 1176 -2.98 16.47 -42.18
C ASN A 1176 -1.45 16.57 -42.05
N GLN A 1177 -0.89 17.77 -42.23
CA GLN A 1177 0.55 17.97 -42.08
C GLN A 1177 0.99 17.88 -40.62
N LEU A 1178 0.15 18.31 -39.67
CA LEU A 1178 0.43 18.11 -38.24
C LEU A 1178 0.44 16.61 -37.92
N LEU A 1179 -0.60 15.88 -38.33
CA LEU A 1179 -0.70 14.44 -38.11
C LEU A 1179 0.44 13.64 -38.77
N ASP A 1180 0.96 14.08 -39.92
CA ASP A 1180 2.13 13.49 -40.59
C ASP A 1180 3.46 13.80 -39.88
N ARG A 1181 3.55 14.91 -39.13
CA ARG A 1181 4.77 15.38 -38.46
C ARG A 1181 4.92 14.87 -37.04
N THR A 1182 3.83 14.48 -36.38
CA THR A 1182 3.87 13.97 -35.01
C THR A 1182 4.21 12.47 -35.01
N ASP A 1183 5.36 12.10 -34.44
CA ASP A 1183 5.67 10.68 -34.13
C ASP A 1183 4.73 10.22 -33.01
N ARG A 1184 3.66 9.51 -33.39
CA ARG A 1184 2.65 9.03 -32.43
C ARG A 1184 3.18 7.80 -31.70
N LEU A 1185 3.13 7.86 -30.37
CA LEU A 1185 3.36 6.68 -29.53
C LEU A 1185 2.32 5.63 -29.88
N ASP A 1186 2.77 4.37 -30.02
CA ASP A 1186 1.85 3.25 -30.19
C ASP A 1186 0.91 3.21 -28.96
N PRO A 1187 -0.42 3.21 -29.13
CA PRO A 1187 -1.35 3.19 -27.99
C PRO A 1187 -1.17 1.96 -27.09
N ARG A 1188 -0.47 0.93 -27.59
CA ARG A 1188 -0.07 -0.27 -26.84
C ARG A 1188 1.12 -0.04 -25.91
N ASP A 1189 1.94 0.97 -26.17
CA ASP A 1189 3.14 1.33 -25.39
C ASP A 1189 2.87 2.39 -24.30
N LEU A 1190 1.70 3.02 -24.33
CA LEU A 1190 1.25 3.92 -23.26
C LEU A 1190 0.98 3.11 -21.97
N GLN A 1191 1.92 3.18 -21.03
CA GLN A 1191 1.74 2.63 -19.68
C GLN A 1191 0.77 3.53 -18.90
N GLY A 1192 -0.37 2.99 -18.49
CA GLY A 1192 -1.29 3.61 -17.54
C GLY A 1192 -0.77 3.56 -16.11
#